data_AF-A0A0D1ZI07-F1
#
_entry.id   AF-A0A0D1ZI07-F1
#
_cell.length_a   1.000
_cell.length_b   1.000
_cell.length_c   1.000
_cell.angle_alpha   90.00
_cell.angle_beta   90.00
_cell.angle_gamma   90.00
#
_symmetry.space_group_name_H-M   'P 1'
#
loop_
_entity.id
_entity.type
_entity.pdbx_description
1 polymer ?
#
loop_
_entity_poly.entity_id
_entity_poly.type
_entity_poly.pdbx_seq_one_letter_code
_entity_poly.pdbx_strand_id
1 'polypeptide(L)'
;MESHRIPLGGYIFQRIRGLGIKSVFGCPGDYNLNLLDHLYPVEGLKWIGTCNELNAAYAADGYARTRGLPGVLVTTYGVGELSAINGIGGARSEYVPIIHIVGTTSRLAQDKRVMIHHTCGDEGWDHRTLEKVSSHLSAASVSLDNDETFTEDVDRVIEECFRTRLPVYLRVPADTPDILVDSRRLQQPLDLGIRSPAGEEAEDVVVQKIIAHIEQAKRPCLLVDMLTQRFGLTGVVSEILDTTKLPVFVTPLAKSMVDETRDNFQGVYQGIITPFKQVKADFESADLTIHVGRFPSDSNCGGFTQKFGGDVIGLHPHYVSVGKEKFDGVSFVGVMQKLSLRLASRSLNNAQTSWCKSTKPTVASAELEKLQGQLTQAHIWKIFNQILRPGDSVIAEVGTSQFATVGMSLPRDCQYFTQMFYSCIGFTVGATLGTLVAREEMQKPGRVFLFVGDGSLQMTVQEISTMVRNGYRPIIIVINNEGYTVERVIHGPAKIHNDIAPWDHQVMLSFFGGRGKSRSYSARTYADLRQVLSHPDFQEGKQIQMLECHLHKYDSPANLLEVVDTATAVAAKTQKFFDQKAGRTRLELDDRLLALLESRVEQNHFGDSTPSFDLSATMQTDLMPPPSGSRVDSPPNYHLNHDLGSINAQQGGTSVMMTDHSFWSSIMSPGQHVAHPDQFLENTHFSNGGVPGNLSDLSMELDMPQAGSSMSSQDESLTALQSSLLPANSPASSISETNIPYDDLLQLYFEKIQPFLPMFHRPNFEQEFRGKIDKLSLSTSSTSRESAFVLNAMFALSARFSSADAFSDRGRTTRGEPFARRAEHLLENHNSSAIGQSSLRILQGCILLACYRLSSGITSRAWVLTGLCSRMAYELGLHELDRELISGDVSSPQYVLEWVEREEKRRAWWCCYELDHLASTLTCRPYGLDRQRTDILLPVSDKDWYAGVPVASASLTQDPLMAWQSLVDCPNQSLRAWYLVNLHLVRLGHELRELDTARAQKDVQDYKLAVKYFSLALPPSFDICSGLTNVGSDFGWVISTHIMLQSCLLATTRHEMAMEINSPASNASSPAMIEKLRDSGHSQTNEILSAIRAWSPKSMPFSPFLACAIVGPHAIHVENCLSGSSQNPNTSNDDFEMMKLCLKRHAWYWELGELLLDIVQICSKRRVSELATLSVTEKETLKRVPLLAPSPIPGG
;
A
#
# COMPACT_ATOMS: atom_id res chain seq x y z
N MET A 1 -2.30 -57.52 17.11
CA MET A 1 -2.28 -56.70 15.87
C MET A 1 -2.10 -55.20 16.14
N GLU A 2 -1.85 -54.76 17.38
CA GLU A 2 -1.72 -53.32 17.73
C GLU A 2 -0.32 -52.72 17.54
N SER A 3 0.71 -53.51 17.21
CA SER A 3 2.11 -53.05 17.21
C SER A 3 2.53 -52.12 16.05
N HIS A 4 1.60 -51.74 15.17
CA HIS A 4 1.91 -50.96 13.96
C HIS A 4 1.00 -49.74 13.76
N ARG A 5 0.35 -49.23 14.81
CA ARG A 5 -0.46 -48.01 14.73
C ARG A 5 0.21 -46.83 15.41
N ILE A 6 0.06 -45.64 14.82
CA ILE A 6 0.62 -44.35 15.30
C ILE A 6 -0.40 -43.24 15.01
N PRO A 7 -0.54 -42.20 15.85
CA PRO A 7 -1.33 -41.02 15.49
C PRO A 7 -0.83 -40.37 14.18
N LEU A 8 -1.74 -39.83 13.37
CA LEU A 8 -1.43 -39.14 12.12
C LEU A 8 -0.43 -38.00 12.31
N GLY A 9 -0.60 -37.19 13.37
CA GLY A 9 0.36 -36.12 13.69
C GLY A 9 1.77 -36.69 13.91
N GLY A 10 1.88 -37.81 14.64
CA GLY A 10 3.13 -38.53 14.83
C GLY A 10 3.71 -39.06 13.52
N TYR A 11 2.88 -39.56 12.60
CA TYR A 11 3.31 -40.01 11.27
C TYR A 11 3.94 -38.87 10.46
N ILE A 12 3.27 -37.71 10.41
CA ILE A 12 3.75 -36.52 9.68
C ILE A 12 5.13 -36.10 10.20
N PHE A 13 5.29 -35.96 11.52
CA PHE A 13 6.56 -35.54 12.11
C PHE A 13 7.65 -36.61 12.04
N GLN A 14 7.32 -37.91 12.08
CA GLN A 14 8.29 -38.98 11.84
C GLN A 14 8.78 -39.01 10.39
N ARG A 15 7.93 -38.72 9.39
CA ARG A 15 8.36 -38.54 7.99
C ARG A 15 9.31 -37.37 7.83
N ILE A 16 8.97 -36.21 8.40
CA ILE A 16 9.82 -35.02 8.43
C ILE A 16 11.18 -35.34 9.09
N ARG A 17 11.16 -36.00 10.25
CA ARG A 17 12.38 -36.40 10.96
C ARG A 17 13.20 -37.40 10.15
N GLY A 18 12.56 -38.31 9.43
CA GLY A 18 13.16 -39.31 8.53
C GLY A 18 13.93 -38.69 7.37
N LEU A 19 13.58 -37.48 6.92
CA LEU A 19 14.37 -36.70 5.97
C LEU A 19 15.67 -36.12 6.57
N GLY A 20 15.86 -36.23 7.88
CA GLY A 20 17.00 -35.63 8.59
C GLY A 20 16.77 -34.19 9.04
N ILE A 21 15.53 -33.69 8.96
CA ILE A 21 15.09 -32.39 9.48
C ILE A 21 14.93 -32.51 11.00
N LYS A 22 15.43 -31.52 11.75
CA LYS A 22 15.38 -31.54 13.23
C LYS A 22 14.68 -30.33 13.84
N SER A 23 14.26 -29.37 13.04
CA SER A 23 13.59 -28.15 13.51
C SER A 23 12.37 -27.79 12.68
N VAL A 24 11.33 -27.33 13.37
CA VAL A 24 10.06 -26.87 12.80
C VAL A 24 9.80 -25.44 13.25
N PHE A 25 9.44 -24.57 12.31
CA PHE A 25 9.16 -23.15 12.53
C PHE A 25 7.65 -22.88 12.51
N GLY A 26 7.23 -21.75 13.09
CA GLY A 26 5.82 -21.35 13.06
C GLY A 26 5.32 -20.72 14.35
N CYS A 27 4.01 -20.49 14.37
CA CYS A 27 3.26 -19.95 15.50
C CYS A 27 2.17 -20.93 15.96
N PRO A 28 1.97 -21.09 17.28
CA PRO A 28 0.86 -21.85 17.79
C PRO A 28 -0.47 -21.11 17.55
N GLY A 29 -1.51 -21.86 17.25
CA GLY A 29 -2.90 -21.39 17.23
C GLY A 29 -3.83 -22.56 17.49
N ASP A 30 -5.03 -22.28 18.00
CA ASP A 30 -6.01 -23.28 18.43
C ASP A 30 -6.22 -24.44 17.43
N TYR A 31 -6.21 -24.18 16.12
CA TYR A 31 -6.35 -25.22 15.10
C TYR A 31 -5.13 -26.11 14.87
N ASN A 32 -3.95 -25.76 15.39
CA ASN A 32 -2.73 -26.55 15.25
C ASN A 32 -2.15 -27.05 16.58
N LEU A 33 -2.71 -26.68 17.74
CA LEU A 33 -2.19 -27.10 19.06
C LEU A 33 -2.14 -28.63 19.20
N ASN A 34 -3.25 -29.31 18.89
CA ASN A 34 -3.31 -30.77 18.94
C ASN A 34 -2.24 -31.40 18.02
N LEU A 35 -2.10 -30.87 16.79
CA LEU A 35 -1.06 -31.32 15.88
C LEU A 35 0.35 -31.13 16.51
N LEU A 36 0.64 -29.95 17.07
CA LEU A 36 1.94 -29.66 17.69
C LEU A 36 2.26 -30.57 18.88
N ASP A 37 1.27 -31.08 19.62
CA ASP A 37 1.50 -32.03 20.71
C ASP A 37 2.17 -33.33 20.20
N HIS A 38 1.92 -33.72 18.95
CA HIS A 38 2.57 -34.88 18.32
C HIS A 38 4.00 -34.64 17.87
N LEU A 39 4.49 -33.39 17.87
CA LEU A 39 5.87 -33.06 17.55
C LEU A 39 6.81 -33.48 18.68
N TYR A 40 6.45 -33.18 19.93
CA TYR A 40 7.35 -33.35 21.08
C TYR A 40 7.79 -34.79 21.36
N PRO A 41 6.95 -35.84 21.14
CA PRO A 41 7.38 -37.23 21.27
C PRO A 41 8.36 -37.70 20.18
N VAL A 42 8.52 -36.98 19.07
CA VAL A 42 9.44 -37.38 17.99
C VAL A 42 10.87 -36.99 18.34
N GLU A 43 11.67 -38.00 18.71
CA GLU A 43 13.03 -37.78 19.17
C GLU A 43 13.91 -37.03 18.14
N GLY A 44 14.53 -35.96 18.62
CA GLY A 44 15.43 -35.13 17.82
C GLY A 44 14.73 -34.14 16.88
N LEU A 45 13.41 -33.96 17.01
CA LEU A 45 12.67 -32.86 16.37
C LEU A 45 12.38 -31.77 17.41
N LYS A 46 12.50 -30.50 17.03
CA LYS A 46 12.32 -29.35 17.92
C LYS A 46 11.37 -28.32 17.33
N TRP A 47 10.53 -27.74 18.18
CA TRP A 47 9.75 -26.55 17.87
C TRP A 47 10.60 -25.29 18.13
N ILE A 48 10.83 -24.49 17.09
CA ILE A 48 11.61 -23.25 17.21
C ILE A 48 10.76 -22.11 17.78
N GLY A 49 9.48 -22.02 17.41
CA GLY A 49 8.51 -21.03 17.89
C GLY A 49 8.88 -19.58 17.58
N THR A 50 8.43 -19.05 16.45
CA THR A 50 8.80 -17.72 15.94
C THR A 50 7.87 -16.62 16.46
N CYS A 51 8.15 -15.35 16.16
CA CYS A 51 7.34 -14.23 16.65
C CYS A 51 6.07 -13.98 15.81
N ASN A 52 6.10 -14.29 14.52
CA ASN A 52 4.96 -14.26 13.62
C ASN A 52 5.19 -15.24 12.45
N GLU A 53 4.16 -15.48 11.64
CA GLU A 53 4.17 -16.48 10.57
C GLU A 53 4.95 -16.05 9.32
N LEU A 54 5.06 -14.73 9.04
CA LEU A 54 5.89 -14.22 7.96
C LEU A 54 7.38 -14.53 8.23
N ASN A 55 7.85 -14.18 9.42
CA ASN A 55 9.21 -14.44 9.87
C ASN A 55 9.48 -15.94 9.99
N ALA A 56 8.46 -16.73 10.36
CA ALA A 56 8.54 -18.18 10.35
C ALA A 56 8.81 -18.75 8.95
N ALA A 57 8.09 -18.26 7.94
CA ALA A 57 8.29 -18.65 6.56
C ALA A 57 9.71 -18.27 6.06
N TYR A 58 10.19 -17.07 6.42
CA TYR A 58 11.57 -16.66 6.12
C TYR A 58 12.62 -17.51 6.86
N ALA A 59 12.37 -17.91 8.10
CA ALA A 59 13.25 -18.82 8.83
C ALA A 59 13.26 -20.22 8.22
N ALA A 60 12.11 -20.75 7.81
CA ALA A 60 12.05 -22.01 7.08
C ALA A 60 12.81 -21.94 5.74
N ASP A 61 12.72 -20.82 5.01
CA ASP A 61 13.48 -20.57 3.79
C ASP A 61 15.01 -20.56 4.08
N GLY A 62 15.48 -19.73 5.02
CA GLY A 62 16.89 -19.65 5.36
C GLY A 62 17.48 -20.97 5.88
N TYR A 63 16.68 -21.74 6.62
CA TYR A 63 17.03 -23.10 7.03
C TYR A 63 17.20 -24.00 5.80
N ALA A 64 16.26 -23.98 4.85
CA ALA A 64 16.32 -24.83 3.66
C ALA A 64 17.53 -24.51 2.77
N ARG A 65 17.83 -23.22 2.55
CA ARG A 65 19.04 -22.78 1.80
C ARG A 65 20.33 -23.28 2.41
N THR A 66 20.38 -23.38 3.73
CA THR A 66 21.59 -23.73 4.48
C THR A 66 21.74 -25.25 4.67
N ARG A 67 20.64 -25.90 5.02
CA ARG A 67 20.60 -27.34 5.33
C ARG A 67 20.68 -28.20 4.07
N GLY A 68 20.16 -27.71 2.94
CA GLY A 68 19.96 -28.51 1.73
C GLY A 68 18.80 -29.51 1.85
N LEU A 69 17.94 -29.33 2.86
CA LEU A 69 16.73 -30.11 3.11
C LEU A 69 15.53 -29.16 3.13
N PRO A 70 14.29 -29.65 2.97
CA PRO A 70 13.10 -28.80 3.11
C PRO A 70 13.04 -28.09 4.47
N GLY A 71 12.62 -26.83 4.45
CA GLY A 71 12.17 -26.12 5.65
C GLY A 71 10.77 -26.60 6.04
N VAL A 72 10.42 -26.56 7.32
CA VAL A 72 9.09 -26.96 7.80
C VAL A 72 8.45 -25.80 8.53
N LEU A 73 7.26 -25.43 8.08
CA LEU A 73 6.47 -24.33 8.62
C LEU A 73 5.12 -24.86 9.07
N VAL A 74 4.75 -24.63 10.34
CA VAL A 74 3.41 -24.93 10.87
C VAL A 74 2.69 -23.65 11.21
N THR A 75 1.53 -23.38 10.60
CA THR A 75 0.70 -22.20 10.90
C THR A 75 -0.70 -22.59 11.31
N THR A 76 -1.44 -21.66 11.90
CA THR A 76 -2.88 -21.80 12.12
C THR A 76 -3.66 -21.34 10.88
N TYR A 77 -4.89 -21.82 10.75
CA TYR A 77 -5.81 -21.51 9.66
C TYR A 77 -6.15 -20.03 9.58
N GLY A 78 -6.32 -19.53 8.36
CA GLY A 78 -6.75 -18.16 8.11
C GLY A 78 -5.64 -17.14 8.32
N VAL A 79 -5.55 -16.63 9.54
CA VAL A 79 -4.66 -15.52 9.90
C VAL A 79 -3.18 -15.88 9.79
N GLY A 80 -2.83 -17.13 10.10
CA GLY A 80 -1.45 -17.59 10.08
C GLY A 80 -0.94 -17.87 8.67
N GLU A 81 -1.67 -18.68 7.90
CA GLU A 81 -1.28 -19.04 6.54
C GLU A 81 -1.23 -17.84 5.58
N LEU A 82 -2.13 -16.86 5.74
CA LEU A 82 -2.11 -15.64 4.93
C LEU A 82 -0.95 -14.71 5.29
N SER A 83 -0.51 -14.68 6.55
CA SER A 83 0.68 -13.94 6.96
C SER A 83 1.97 -14.59 6.41
N ALA A 84 2.02 -15.92 6.39
CA ALA A 84 3.15 -16.68 5.84
C ALA A 84 3.24 -16.62 4.30
N ILE A 85 2.16 -16.29 3.59
CA ILE A 85 2.05 -16.49 2.14
C ILE A 85 3.11 -15.73 1.35
N ASN A 86 3.55 -14.56 1.81
CA ASN A 86 4.61 -13.79 1.18
C ASN A 86 5.97 -14.50 1.26
N GLY A 87 6.28 -15.13 2.41
CA GLY A 87 7.46 -15.98 2.54
C GLY A 87 7.40 -17.23 1.67
N ILE A 88 6.22 -17.85 1.54
CA ILE A 88 5.99 -18.97 0.61
C ILE A 88 6.16 -18.52 -0.85
N GLY A 89 5.67 -17.33 -1.21
CA GLY A 89 5.86 -16.72 -2.53
C GLY A 89 7.34 -16.52 -2.87
N GLY A 90 8.14 -16.06 -1.92
CA GLY A 90 9.60 -15.95 -2.07
C GLY A 90 10.28 -17.30 -2.26
N ALA A 91 9.93 -18.29 -1.43
CA ALA A 91 10.45 -19.65 -1.54
C ALA A 91 10.08 -20.30 -2.89
N ARG A 92 8.84 -20.11 -3.36
CA ARG A 92 8.36 -20.59 -4.66
C ARG A 92 9.11 -19.95 -5.83
N SER A 93 9.42 -18.66 -5.72
CA SER A 93 10.09 -17.88 -6.76
C SER A 93 11.57 -18.26 -6.91
N GLU A 94 12.22 -18.66 -5.81
CA GLU A 94 13.66 -18.99 -5.77
C GLU A 94 13.97 -20.48 -5.55
N TYR A 95 13.01 -21.36 -5.85
CA TYR A 95 13.14 -22.82 -5.76
C TYR A 95 13.63 -23.31 -4.39
N VAL A 96 13.02 -22.80 -3.32
CA VAL A 96 13.28 -23.23 -1.95
C VAL A 96 12.19 -24.19 -1.49
N PRO A 97 12.53 -25.44 -1.13
CA PRO A 97 11.55 -26.41 -0.64
C PRO A 97 11.10 -26.07 0.78
N ILE A 98 9.78 -25.86 0.94
CA ILE A 98 9.14 -25.67 2.25
C ILE A 98 7.93 -26.60 2.35
N ILE A 99 7.84 -27.36 3.43
CA ILE A 99 6.64 -28.11 3.79
C ILE A 99 5.80 -27.20 4.69
N HIS A 100 4.77 -26.58 4.12
CA HIS A 100 3.85 -25.69 4.84
C HIS A 100 2.63 -26.49 5.32
N ILE A 101 2.56 -26.69 6.63
CA ILE A 101 1.51 -27.46 7.30
C ILE A 101 0.57 -26.48 7.98
N VAL A 102 -0.72 -26.60 7.73
CA VAL A 102 -1.74 -25.71 8.30
C VAL A 102 -2.72 -26.53 9.11
N GLY A 103 -2.78 -26.28 10.41
CA GLY A 103 -3.86 -26.79 11.25
C GLY A 103 -5.15 -26.02 10.92
N THR A 104 -6.22 -26.73 10.59
CA THR A 104 -7.51 -26.14 10.15
C THR A 104 -8.68 -26.58 11.01
N THR A 105 -9.83 -25.94 10.83
CA THR A 105 -11.07 -26.32 11.53
C THR A 105 -11.41 -27.80 11.33
N SER A 106 -12.09 -28.43 12.27
CA SER A 106 -12.53 -29.85 12.14
C SER A 106 -13.35 -30.11 10.87
N ARG A 107 -13.28 -31.31 10.31
CA ARG A 107 -14.04 -31.70 9.11
C ARG A 107 -15.54 -31.47 9.27
N LEU A 108 -16.10 -31.82 10.42
CA LEU A 108 -17.52 -31.57 10.72
C LEU A 108 -17.89 -30.08 10.64
N ALA A 109 -17.02 -29.19 11.14
CA ALA A 109 -17.26 -27.75 11.07
C ALA A 109 -17.15 -27.23 9.63
N GLN A 110 -16.25 -27.78 8.82
CA GLN A 110 -16.14 -27.47 7.39
C GLN A 110 -17.40 -27.91 6.64
N ASP A 111 -17.87 -29.13 6.85
CA ASP A 111 -19.06 -29.68 6.21
C ASP A 111 -20.33 -28.89 6.57
N LYS A 112 -20.41 -28.45 7.84
CA LYS A 112 -21.51 -27.63 8.34
C LYS A 112 -21.37 -26.15 8.02
N ARG A 113 -20.24 -25.72 7.43
CA ARG A 113 -19.96 -24.32 7.09
C ARG A 113 -20.23 -23.39 8.26
N VAL A 114 -19.71 -23.78 9.42
CA VAL A 114 -19.95 -23.05 10.68
C VAL A 114 -19.21 -21.73 10.62
N MET A 115 -19.86 -20.63 11.03
CA MET A 115 -19.18 -19.35 11.18
C MET A 115 -18.16 -19.42 12.33
N ILE A 116 -16.89 -19.60 11.99
CA ILE A 116 -15.79 -19.83 12.92
C ILE A 116 -14.71 -18.73 12.74
N HIS A 117 -14.07 -18.32 13.84
CA HIS A 117 -12.99 -17.33 13.78
C HIS A 117 -11.84 -17.81 12.90
N HIS A 118 -11.25 -16.86 12.16
CA HIS A 118 -10.25 -17.06 11.10
C HIS A 118 -10.79 -17.54 9.74
N THR A 119 -12.08 -17.80 9.58
CA THR A 119 -12.69 -18.03 8.26
C THR A 119 -12.96 -16.71 7.53
N CYS A 120 -12.58 -16.61 6.25
CA CYS A 120 -12.96 -15.50 5.37
C CYS A 120 -14.10 -15.95 4.44
N GLY A 121 -15.25 -15.27 4.46
CA GLY A 121 -16.31 -15.50 3.49
C GLY A 121 -17.55 -14.60 3.64
N ASP A 122 -18.15 -14.25 2.50
CA ASP A 122 -19.58 -13.91 2.38
C ASP A 122 -20.38 -15.23 2.23
N GLU A 123 -21.64 -15.20 1.75
CA GLU A 123 -22.63 -16.31 1.80
C GLU A 123 -22.04 -17.75 1.80
N GLY A 124 -22.12 -18.43 2.95
CA GLY A 124 -21.88 -19.86 3.06
C GLY A 124 -20.59 -20.32 3.74
N TRP A 125 -19.77 -19.43 4.32
CA TRP A 125 -18.64 -19.78 5.22
C TRP A 125 -17.80 -20.98 4.76
N ASP A 126 -17.27 -20.95 3.51
CA ASP A 126 -16.44 -22.04 2.99
C ASP A 126 -15.02 -22.00 3.57
N HIS A 127 -14.70 -23.00 4.40
CA HIS A 127 -13.42 -23.10 5.09
C HIS A 127 -12.26 -23.49 4.17
N ARG A 128 -12.55 -23.84 2.91
CA ARG A 128 -11.53 -24.24 1.91
C ARG A 128 -11.10 -23.08 1.01
N THR A 129 -11.68 -21.90 1.18
CA THR A 129 -11.37 -20.72 0.34
C THR A 129 -9.87 -20.46 0.22
N LEU A 130 -9.13 -20.55 1.33
CA LEU A 130 -7.70 -20.23 1.39
C LEU A 130 -6.81 -21.32 0.80
N GLU A 131 -7.31 -22.55 0.64
CA GLU A 131 -6.60 -23.61 -0.07
C GLU A 131 -6.27 -23.19 -1.51
N LYS A 132 -7.18 -22.45 -2.15
CA LYS A 132 -6.97 -21.91 -3.49
C LYS A 132 -5.83 -20.90 -3.54
N VAL A 133 -5.58 -20.16 -2.46
CA VAL A 133 -4.46 -19.21 -2.40
C VAL A 133 -3.14 -19.96 -2.26
N SER A 134 -3.05 -20.86 -1.27
CA SER A 134 -1.82 -21.58 -0.95
C SER A 134 -1.42 -22.61 -2.01
N SER A 135 -2.38 -23.23 -2.68
CA SER A 135 -2.11 -24.21 -3.74
C SER A 135 -1.45 -23.60 -4.98
N HIS A 136 -1.75 -22.35 -5.35
CA HIS A 136 -1.11 -21.69 -6.51
C HIS A 136 0.38 -21.39 -6.28
N LEU A 137 0.81 -21.31 -5.03
CA LEU A 137 2.21 -21.09 -4.66
C LEU A 137 2.95 -22.39 -4.28
N SER A 138 2.30 -23.54 -4.44
CA SER A 138 2.81 -24.85 -4.05
C SER A 138 2.96 -25.76 -5.27
N ALA A 139 3.96 -26.64 -5.28
CA ALA A 139 4.08 -27.69 -6.29
C ALA A 139 3.07 -28.83 -6.09
N ALA A 140 2.68 -29.07 -4.84
CA ALA A 140 1.61 -29.97 -4.48
C ALA A 140 0.85 -29.42 -3.26
N SER A 141 -0.45 -29.70 -3.24
CA SER A 141 -1.36 -29.39 -2.15
C SER A 141 -2.12 -30.66 -1.78
N VAL A 142 -2.41 -30.84 -0.49
CA VAL A 142 -3.38 -31.84 -0.05
C VAL A 142 -4.10 -31.41 1.21
N SER A 143 -5.37 -31.79 1.29
CA SER A 143 -6.19 -31.70 2.50
C SER A 143 -6.43 -33.10 3.03
N LEU A 144 -6.06 -33.35 4.29
CA LEU A 144 -6.19 -34.66 4.92
C LEU A 144 -7.64 -34.90 5.36
N ASP A 145 -8.52 -35.14 4.39
CA ASP A 145 -9.96 -35.36 4.61
C ASP A 145 -10.33 -36.85 4.64
N ASN A 146 -9.59 -37.69 3.93
CA ASN A 146 -9.86 -39.12 3.77
C ASN A 146 -8.88 -39.98 4.58
N ASP A 147 -9.39 -40.65 5.62
CA ASP A 147 -8.61 -41.51 6.53
C ASP A 147 -7.83 -42.62 5.81
N GLU A 148 -8.36 -43.12 4.69
CA GLU A 148 -7.74 -44.23 3.95
C GLU A 148 -6.46 -43.82 3.23
N THR A 149 -6.34 -42.54 2.84
CA THR A 149 -5.21 -42.05 2.02
C THR A 149 -4.20 -41.20 2.81
N PHE A 150 -4.46 -40.89 4.09
CA PHE A 150 -3.61 -40.00 4.91
C PHE A 150 -2.11 -40.23 4.75
N THR A 151 -1.65 -41.46 4.94
CA THR A 151 -0.21 -41.78 4.93
C THR A 151 0.41 -41.69 3.53
N GLU A 152 -0.36 -42.04 2.49
CA GLU A 152 0.06 -41.92 1.09
C GLU A 152 0.11 -40.45 0.65
N ASP A 153 -0.90 -39.66 1.03
CA ASP A 153 -0.98 -38.24 0.71
C ASP A 153 0.15 -37.44 1.35
N VAL A 154 0.46 -37.70 2.63
CA VAL A 154 1.60 -37.09 3.33
C VAL A 154 2.93 -37.45 2.64
N ASP A 155 3.14 -38.72 2.31
CA ASP A 155 4.36 -39.16 1.62
C ASP A 155 4.50 -38.46 0.26
N ARG A 156 3.44 -38.45 -0.54
CA ARG A 156 3.40 -37.88 -1.89
C ARG A 156 3.75 -36.39 -1.90
N VAL A 157 3.16 -35.59 -1.00
CA VAL A 157 3.46 -34.14 -0.97
C VAL A 157 4.89 -33.87 -0.48
N ILE A 158 5.41 -34.65 0.47
CA ILE A 158 6.79 -34.51 0.94
C ILE A 158 7.78 -34.88 -0.18
N GLU A 159 7.54 -35.96 -0.91
CA GLU A 159 8.33 -36.37 -2.06
C GLU A 159 8.32 -35.30 -3.16
N GLU A 160 7.16 -34.72 -3.46
CA GLU A 160 7.04 -33.67 -4.46
C GLU A 160 7.80 -32.40 -4.05
N CYS A 161 7.75 -32.02 -2.77
CA CYS A 161 8.55 -30.91 -2.23
C CYS A 161 10.05 -31.12 -2.49
N PHE A 162 10.54 -32.33 -2.22
CA PHE A 162 11.95 -32.65 -2.42
C PHE A 162 12.34 -32.70 -3.90
N ARG A 163 11.52 -33.34 -4.75
CA ARG A 163 11.83 -33.52 -6.18
C ARG A 163 11.79 -32.20 -6.96
N THR A 164 10.80 -31.36 -6.68
CA THR A 164 10.62 -30.06 -7.38
C THR A 164 11.46 -28.94 -6.80
N ARG A 165 11.87 -29.06 -5.53
CA ARG A 165 12.49 -27.98 -4.74
C ARG A 165 11.57 -26.79 -4.54
N LEU A 166 10.26 -27.00 -4.55
CA LEU A 166 9.25 -25.95 -4.37
C LEU A 166 8.47 -26.16 -3.06
N PRO A 167 7.78 -25.13 -2.56
CA PRO A 167 6.87 -25.29 -1.43
C PRO A 167 5.77 -26.30 -1.71
N VAL A 168 5.30 -26.98 -0.68
CA VAL A 168 4.09 -27.81 -0.69
C VAL A 168 3.21 -27.44 0.48
N TYR A 169 1.92 -27.72 0.35
CA TYR A 169 0.90 -27.30 1.31
C TYR A 169 0.10 -28.50 1.81
N LEU A 170 0.02 -28.64 3.13
CA LEU A 170 -0.64 -29.74 3.84
C LEU A 170 -1.68 -29.19 4.82
N ARG A 171 -2.98 -29.31 4.51
CA ARG A 171 -4.06 -28.96 5.43
C ARG A 171 -4.37 -30.15 6.32
N VAL A 172 -4.31 -29.91 7.63
CA VAL A 172 -4.57 -30.91 8.67
C VAL A 172 -5.80 -30.45 9.47
N PRO A 173 -6.99 -31.01 9.25
CA PRO A 173 -8.17 -30.69 10.06
C PRO A 173 -7.95 -31.05 11.53
N ALA A 174 -8.39 -30.21 12.45
CA ALA A 174 -8.08 -30.33 13.88
C ALA A 174 -8.57 -31.63 14.54
N ASP A 175 -9.51 -32.35 13.93
CA ASP A 175 -10.00 -33.66 14.40
C ASP A 175 -9.15 -34.86 13.95
N THR A 176 -8.15 -34.65 13.09
CA THR A 176 -7.39 -35.72 12.44
C THR A 176 -6.05 -36.12 13.09
N PRO A 177 -5.28 -35.27 13.81
CA PRO A 177 -3.93 -35.65 14.23
C PRO A 177 -3.87 -36.86 15.17
N ASP A 178 -4.90 -37.07 16.00
CA ASP A 178 -5.00 -38.19 16.94
C ASP A 178 -5.48 -39.51 16.29
N ILE A 179 -5.92 -39.49 15.03
CA ILE A 179 -6.40 -40.67 14.33
C ILE A 179 -5.23 -41.65 14.14
N LEU A 180 -5.41 -42.90 14.59
CA LEU A 180 -4.41 -43.95 14.47
C LEU A 180 -4.32 -44.47 13.03
N VAL A 181 -3.18 -44.23 12.39
CA VAL A 181 -2.84 -44.71 11.05
C VAL A 181 -1.82 -45.86 11.09
N ASP A 182 -1.72 -46.59 9.98
CA ASP A 182 -0.75 -47.66 9.82
C ASP A 182 0.69 -47.12 9.64
N SER A 183 1.56 -47.44 10.58
CA SER A 183 2.97 -47.02 10.61
C SER A 183 3.88 -47.81 9.65
N ARG A 184 3.41 -48.90 9.02
CA ARG A 184 4.28 -49.77 8.19
C ARG A 184 4.97 -49.03 7.05
N ARG A 185 4.34 -48.00 6.48
CA ARG A 185 4.94 -47.16 5.43
C ARG A 185 6.20 -46.43 5.90
N LEU A 186 6.33 -46.11 7.19
CA LEU A 186 7.55 -45.49 7.75
C LEU A 186 8.79 -46.38 7.62
N GLN A 187 8.62 -47.70 7.47
CA GLN A 187 9.71 -48.64 7.21
C GLN A 187 10.20 -48.58 5.75
N GLN A 188 9.43 -47.97 4.85
CA GLN A 188 9.83 -47.73 3.47
C GLN A 188 10.37 -46.30 3.35
N PRO A 189 11.58 -46.11 2.80
CA PRO A 189 12.11 -44.78 2.54
C PRO A 189 11.27 -44.08 1.46
N LEU A 190 11.16 -42.75 1.56
CA LEU A 190 10.52 -41.91 0.54
C LEU A 190 11.32 -41.95 -0.78
N ASP A 191 10.63 -41.89 -1.92
CA ASP A 191 11.29 -41.80 -3.23
C ASP A 191 11.70 -40.35 -3.55
N LEU A 192 12.93 -40.01 -3.15
CA LEU A 192 13.51 -38.68 -3.31
C LEU A 192 14.27 -38.51 -4.64
N GLY A 193 14.24 -39.51 -5.54
CA GLY A 193 15.01 -39.51 -6.77
C GLY A 193 14.52 -38.45 -7.77
N ILE A 194 15.44 -37.62 -8.27
CA ILE A 194 15.17 -36.68 -9.37
C ILE A 194 15.61 -37.33 -10.67
N ARG A 195 14.63 -37.75 -11.49
CA ARG A 195 14.85 -38.50 -12.73
C ARG A 195 14.38 -37.66 -13.92
N SER A 196 14.97 -37.87 -15.09
CA SER A 196 14.48 -37.27 -16.35
C SER A 196 13.22 -37.99 -16.84
N PRO A 197 12.09 -37.29 -17.02
CA PRO A 197 10.91 -37.87 -17.68
C PRO A 197 11.19 -38.51 -19.05
N ALA A 198 12.14 -37.96 -19.81
CA ALA A 198 12.54 -38.49 -21.11
C ALA A 198 13.42 -39.76 -21.04
N GLY A 199 13.78 -40.21 -19.83
CA GLY A 199 14.60 -41.40 -19.60
C GLY A 199 16.11 -41.17 -19.67
N GLU A 200 16.87 -42.15 -19.19
CA GLU A 200 18.33 -42.08 -19.09
C GLU A 200 19.05 -42.06 -20.44
N GLU A 201 18.48 -42.70 -21.48
CA GLU A 201 19.05 -42.71 -22.84
C GLU A 201 19.08 -41.30 -23.44
N ALA A 202 18.05 -40.49 -23.19
CA ALA A 202 18.00 -39.11 -23.63
C ALA A 202 19.10 -38.27 -22.95
N GLU A 203 19.37 -38.50 -21.67
CA GLU A 203 20.50 -37.88 -20.97
C GLU A 203 21.84 -38.25 -21.63
N ASP A 204 22.03 -39.52 -22.00
CA ASP A 204 23.27 -39.99 -22.62
C ASP A 204 23.55 -39.32 -23.98
N VAL A 205 22.50 -39.12 -24.79
CA VAL A 205 22.56 -38.38 -26.06
C VAL A 205 22.95 -36.92 -25.82
N VAL A 206 22.31 -36.26 -24.84
CA VAL A 206 22.61 -34.87 -24.49
C VAL A 206 24.04 -34.74 -23.99
N VAL A 207 24.50 -35.61 -23.10
CA VAL A 207 25.87 -35.63 -22.58
C VAL A 207 26.89 -35.79 -23.71
N GLN A 208 26.63 -36.68 -24.68
CA GLN A 208 27.50 -36.85 -25.84
C GLN A 208 27.60 -35.57 -26.68
N LYS A 209 26.48 -34.89 -26.90
CA LYS A 209 26.45 -33.60 -27.62
C LYS A 209 27.22 -32.51 -26.85
N ILE A 210 27.03 -32.41 -25.54
CA ILE A 210 27.76 -31.43 -24.70
C ILE A 210 29.27 -31.66 -24.80
N ILE A 211 29.73 -32.90 -24.66
CA ILE A 211 31.16 -33.25 -24.78
C ILE A 211 31.70 -32.86 -26.15
N ALA A 212 30.98 -33.15 -27.23
CA ALA A 212 31.41 -32.79 -28.58
C ALA A 212 31.58 -31.27 -28.76
N HIS A 213 30.72 -30.45 -28.15
CA HIS A 213 30.88 -29.00 -28.16
C HIS A 213 32.10 -28.54 -27.35
N ILE A 214 32.33 -29.13 -26.17
CA ILE A 214 33.52 -28.84 -25.34
C ILE A 214 34.79 -29.13 -26.11
N GLU A 215 34.87 -30.23 -26.86
CA GLU A 215 36.05 -30.61 -27.63
C GLU A 215 36.35 -29.69 -28.82
N GLN A 216 35.31 -29.09 -29.41
CA GLN A 216 35.44 -28.17 -30.54
C GLN A 216 35.75 -26.72 -30.11
N ALA A 217 35.33 -26.33 -28.90
CA ALA A 217 35.51 -25.00 -28.36
C ALA A 217 36.98 -24.69 -28.05
N LYS A 218 37.44 -23.48 -28.36
CA LYS A 218 38.80 -23.02 -28.02
C LYS A 218 38.84 -22.29 -26.69
N ARG A 219 37.74 -21.62 -26.31
CA ARG A 219 37.57 -20.84 -25.09
C ARG A 219 36.28 -21.24 -24.35
N PRO A 220 36.14 -22.51 -23.94
CA PRO A 220 34.99 -22.95 -23.15
C PRO A 220 35.05 -22.41 -21.71
N CYS A 221 33.89 -22.09 -21.12
CA CYS A 221 33.74 -21.79 -19.70
C CYS A 221 32.45 -22.38 -19.11
N LEU A 222 32.39 -22.41 -17.76
CA LEU A 222 31.16 -22.64 -17.01
C LEU A 222 30.61 -21.30 -16.50
N LEU A 223 29.29 -21.13 -16.59
CA LEU A 223 28.53 -20.13 -15.83
C LEU A 223 27.63 -20.89 -14.85
N VAL A 224 27.97 -20.87 -13.57
CA VAL A 224 27.18 -21.55 -12.53
C VAL A 224 26.12 -20.58 -12.00
N ASP A 225 24.90 -21.09 -11.87
CA ASP A 225 23.73 -20.30 -11.50
C ASP A 225 22.87 -21.01 -10.42
N MET A 226 21.90 -20.30 -9.86
CA MET A 226 21.26 -20.60 -8.58
C MET A 226 20.69 -22.02 -8.45
N LEU A 227 20.09 -22.56 -9.52
CA LEU A 227 19.45 -23.88 -9.46
C LEU A 227 20.46 -25.00 -9.21
N THR A 228 21.75 -24.76 -9.46
CA THR A 228 22.83 -25.71 -9.14
C THR A 228 22.79 -26.13 -7.67
N GLN A 229 22.73 -25.16 -6.75
CA GLN A 229 22.65 -25.47 -5.32
C GLN A 229 21.30 -26.06 -4.93
N ARG A 230 20.19 -25.52 -5.48
CA ARG A 230 18.84 -25.99 -5.13
C ARG A 230 18.64 -27.47 -5.44
N PHE A 231 19.27 -27.97 -6.50
CA PHE A 231 19.22 -29.37 -6.89
C PHE A 231 20.43 -30.21 -6.40
N GLY A 232 21.26 -29.67 -5.52
CA GLY A 232 22.35 -30.42 -4.86
C GLY A 232 23.55 -30.74 -5.76
N LEU A 233 23.79 -29.95 -6.81
CA LEU A 233 24.82 -30.22 -7.82
C LEU A 233 26.14 -29.46 -7.60
N THR A 234 26.28 -28.70 -6.51
CA THR A 234 27.52 -27.95 -6.21
C THR A 234 28.74 -28.86 -6.11
N GLY A 235 28.60 -30.05 -5.50
CA GLY A 235 29.66 -31.05 -5.45
C GLY A 235 30.07 -31.55 -6.84
N VAL A 236 29.09 -31.89 -7.69
CA VAL A 236 29.32 -32.36 -9.07
C VAL A 236 29.99 -31.29 -9.92
N VAL A 237 29.58 -30.03 -9.78
CA VAL A 237 30.27 -28.90 -10.43
C VAL A 237 31.71 -28.80 -9.94
N SER A 238 31.96 -28.98 -8.64
CA SER A 238 33.33 -28.97 -8.10
C SER A 238 34.21 -30.07 -8.70
N GLU A 239 33.69 -31.30 -8.86
CA GLU A 239 34.40 -32.41 -9.50
C GLU A 239 34.75 -32.12 -10.97
N ILE A 240 33.79 -31.56 -11.72
CA ILE A 240 34.02 -31.13 -13.11
C ILE A 240 35.11 -30.08 -13.16
N LEU A 241 35.07 -29.07 -12.29
CA LEU A 241 36.09 -28.02 -12.23
C LEU A 241 37.46 -28.57 -11.84
N ASP A 242 37.52 -29.51 -10.90
CA ASP A 242 38.77 -30.13 -10.47
C ASP A 242 39.43 -30.94 -11.57
N THR A 243 38.64 -31.65 -12.37
CA THR A 243 39.15 -32.49 -13.44
C THR A 243 39.49 -31.68 -14.69
N THR A 244 38.57 -30.80 -15.11
CA THR A 244 38.68 -30.11 -16.40
C THR A 244 39.53 -28.85 -16.33
N LYS A 245 39.66 -28.24 -15.14
CA LYS A 245 40.29 -26.92 -14.92
C LYS A 245 39.73 -25.81 -15.81
N LEU A 246 38.50 -25.96 -16.31
CA LEU A 246 37.85 -24.93 -17.12
C LEU A 246 37.64 -23.64 -16.31
N PRO A 247 37.77 -22.46 -16.95
CA PRO A 247 37.38 -21.20 -16.34
C PRO A 247 35.92 -21.24 -15.90
N VAL A 248 35.65 -20.75 -14.69
CA VAL A 248 34.30 -20.69 -14.12
C VAL A 248 33.94 -19.30 -13.66
N PHE A 249 32.75 -18.90 -14.04
CA PHE A 249 32.06 -17.70 -13.61
C PHE A 249 30.81 -18.11 -12.85
N VAL A 250 30.34 -17.25 -11.95
CA VAL A 250 29.08 -17.44 -11.23
C VAL A 250 28.16 -16.25 -11.49
N THR A 251 26.85 -16.46 -11.45
CA THR A 251 25.88 -15.37 -11.33
C THR A 251 25.86 -14.84 -9.89
N PRO A 252 25.29 -13.64 -9.62
CA PRO A 252 25.14 -13.13 -8.26
C PRO A 252 24.42 -14.10 -7.31
N LEU A 253 23.33 -14.74 -7.77
CA LEU A 253 22.59 -15.71 -6.97
C LEU A 253 23.35 -17.02 -6.72
N ALA A 254 24.42 -17.28 -7.50
CA ALA A 254 25.32 -18.43 -7.33
C ALA A 254 26.63 -18.11 -6.62
N LYS A 255 26.76 -16.90 -6.08
CA LYS A 255 27.91 -16.53 -5.23
C LYS A 255 28.05 -17.51 -4.05
N SER A 256 29.29 -17.86 -3.69
CA SER A 256 29.67 -18.93 -2.76
C SER A 256 29.40 -20.39 -3.19
N MET A 257 28.69 -20.66 -4.29
CA MET A 257 28.45 -22.04 -4.74
C MET A 257 29.71 -22.72 -5.28
N VAL A 258 30.66 -21.92 -5.76
CA VAL A 258 32.00 -22.32 -6.18
C VAL A 258 33.00 -21.66 -5.23
N ASP A 259 34.01 -22.42 -4.81
CA ASP A 259 35.12 -21.87 -4.01
C ASP A 259 35.85 -20.77 -4.80
N GLU A 260 35.67 -19.52 -4.37
CA GLU A 260 36.22 -18.32 -5.01
C GLU A 260 37.75 -18.23 -4.88
N THR A 261 38.36 -19.08 -4.04
CA THR A 261 39.83 -19.13 -3.89
C THR A 261 40.51 -19.97 -4.96
N ARG A 262 39.76 -20.72 -5.78
CA ARG A 262 40.31 -21.55 -6.88
C ARG A 262 41.02 -20.72 -7.94
N ASP A 263 41.99 -21.32 -8.62
CA ASP A 263 42.75 -20.65 -9.69
C ASP A 263 41.94 -20.46 -10.97
N ASN A 264 40.98 -21.36 -11.22
CA ASN A 264 40.10 -21.30 -12.38
C ASN A 264 38.80 -20.51 -12.12
N PHE A 265 38.59 -19.99 -10.91
CA PHE A 265 37.50 -19.04 -10.65
C PHE A 265 37.85 -17.66 -11.20
N GLN A 266 36.97 -17.14 -12.07
CA GLN A 266 37.19 -15.88 -12.78
C GLN A 266 36.41 -14.71 -12.19
N GLY A 267 35.29 -14.96 -11.51
CA GLY A 267 34.51 -13.92 -10.83
C GLY A 267 33.01 -14.06 -10.98
N VAL A 268 32.29 -13.06 -10.48
CA VAL A 268 30.83 -12.94 -10.61
C VAL A 268 30.50 -12.17 -11.88
N TYR A 269 29.65 -12.73 -12.75
CA TYR A 269 29.18 -12.13 -13.99
C TYR A 269 27.70 -11.74 -13.88
N GLN A 270 27.40 -10.47 -14.16
CA GLN A 270 26.06 -9.88 -14.05
C GLN A 270 25.78 -8.95 -15.23
N GLY A 271 26.15 -9.34 -16.45
CA GLY A 271 25.93 -8.51 -17.64
C GLY A 271 26.70 -7.19 -17.57
N ILE A 272 26.05 -6.08 -17.90
CA ILE A 272 26.69 -4.75 -17.95
C ILE A 272 27.18 -4.26 -16.60
N ILE A 273 26.48 -4.61 -15.52
CA ILE A 273 26.77 -4.19 -14.14
C ILE A 273 27.72 -5.13 -13.40
N THR A 274 28.44 -5.96 -14.16
CA THR A 274 29.47 -6.85 -13.62
C THR A 274 30.51 -6.01 -12.87
N PRO A 275 30.76 -6.25 -11.56
CA PRO A 275 31.61 -5.37 -10.75
C PRO A 275 33.03 -5.14 -11.28
N PHE A 276 33.57 -6.11 -12.03
CA PHE A 276 34.92 -6.05 -12.57
C PHE A 276 34.91 -6.13 -14.11
N LYS A 277 35.38 -5.06 -14.76
CA LYS A 277 35.40 -4.94 -16.23
C LYS A 277 36.14 -6.09 -16.92
N GLN A 278 37.23 -6.58 -16.32
CA GLN A 278 37.99 -7.69 -16.87
C GLN A 278 37.18 -9.00 -16.85
N VAL A 279 36.49 -9.30 -15.74
CA VAL A 279 35.60 -10.47 -15.62
C VAL A 279 34.52 -10.45 -16.71
N LYS A 280 33.92 -9.29 -16.96
CA LYS A 280 32.96 -9.10 -18.06
C LYS A 280 33.59 -9.39 -19.43
N ALA A 281 34.74 -8.78 -19.73
CA ALA A 281 35.41 -8.95 -21.01
C ALA A 281 35.85 -10.40 -21.25
N ASP A 282 36.36 -11.06 -20.22
CA ASP A 282 36.78 -12.46 -20.27
C ASP A 282 35.59 -13.38 -20.53
N PHE A 283 34.50 -13.22 -19.77
CA PHE A 283 33.27 -13.99 -19.97
C PHE A 283 32.71 -13.82 -21.39
N GLU A 284 32.57 -12.57 -21.84
CA GLU A 284 32.02 -12.24 -23.17
C GLU A 284 32.93 -12.70 -24.33
N SER A 285 34.18 -13.05 -24.05
CA SER A 285 35.10 -13.61 -25.05
C SER A 285 35.02 -15.14 -25.19
N ALA A 286 34.33 -15.84 -24.29
CA ALA A 286 34.16 -17.30 -24.38
C ALA A 286 33.42 -17.69 -25.67
N ASP A 287 33.88 -18.74 -26.35
CA ASP A 287 33.23 -19.26 -27.57
C ASP A 287 32.23 -20.39 -27.28
N LEU A 288 32.23 -20.92 -26.05
CA LEU A 288 31.23 -21.85 -25.53
C LEU A 288 30.98 -21.57 -24.05
N THR A 289 29.72 -21.39 -23.66
CA THR A 289 29.29 -21.26 -22.25
C THR A 289 28.42 -22.43 -21.85
N ILE A 290 28.80 -23.14 -20.78
CA ILE A 290 27.97 -24.14 -20.11
C ILE A 290 27.27 -23.47 -18.93
N HIS A 291 26.01 -23.08 -19.12
CA HIS A 291 25.21 -22.39 -18.11
C HIS A 291 24.50 -23.42 -17.22
N VAL A 292 25.12 -23.74 -16.08
CA VAL A 292 24.68 -24.77 -15.13
C VAL A 292 23.62 -24.19 -14.19
N GLY A 293 22.44 -24.80 -14.14
CA GLY A 293 21.38 -24.37 -13.22
C GLY A 293 20.78 -23.01 -13.60
N ARG A 294 20.59 -22.78 -14.90
CA ARG A 294 20.21 -21.50 -15.51
C ARG A 294 18.95 -20.88 -14.88
N PHE A 295 19.08 -19.65 -14.37
CA PHE A 295 17.99 -18.85 -13.79
C PHE A 295 18.11 -17.37 -14.24
N PRO A 296 17.65 -17.04 -15.46
CA PRO A 296 17.95 -15.75 -16.08
C PRO A 296 16.92 -14.68 -15.71
N SER A 297 16.89 -14.23 -14.45
CA SER A 297 16.05 -13.09 -14.04
C SER A 297 16.69 -11.75 -14.43
N ASP A 298 15.87 -10.69 -14.45
CA ASP A 298 16.34 -9.32 -14.68
C ASP A 298 17.47 -8.94 -13.71
N SER A 299 17.28 -9.13 -12.40
CA SER A 299 18.24 -8.77 -11.37
C SER A 299 19.52 -9.63 -11.42
N ASN A 300 19.41 -10.92 -11.70
CA ASN A 300 20.55 -11.85 -11.78
C ASN A 300 21.37 -11.66 -13.07
N CYS A 301 20.76 -11.12 -14.12
CA CYS A 301 21.37 -10.90 -15.44
C CYS A 301 21.66 -9.42 -15.76
N GLY A 302 21.53 -8.52 -14.78
CA GLY A 302 21.77 -7.09 -14.95
C GLY A 302 20.85 -6.42 -15.97
N GLY A 303 19.53 -6.62 -15.84
CA GLY A 303 18.51 -6.12 -16.76
C GLY A 303 18.51 -6.86 -18.10
N PHE A 304 18.79 -8.16 -18.10
CA PHE A 304 18.94 -9.00 -19.31
C PHE A 304 20.04 -8.54 -20.27
N THR A 305 21.10 -7.91 -19.76
CA THR A 305 22.21 -7.37 -20.58
C THR A 305 23.36 -8.34 -20.78
N GLN A 306 23.22 -9.59 -20.32
CA GLN A 306 24.22 -10.63 -20.54
C GLN A 306 24.48 -10.83 -22.03
N LYS A 307 25.75 -10.79 -22.41
CA LYS A 307 26.24 -11.16 -23.74
C LYS A 307 27.05 -12.45 -23.64
N PHE A 308 26.86 -13.32 -24.62
CA PHE A 308 27.61 -14.57 -24.77
C PHE A 308 28.43 -14.46 -26.05
N GLY A 309 29.73 -14.78 -25.97
CA GLY A 309 30.66 -14.64 -27.10
C GLY A 309 30.50 -15.72 -28.18
N GLY A 310 29.84 -16.83 -27.86
CA GLY A 310 29.59 -17.95 -28.76
C GLY A 310 28.40 -18.79 -28.30
N ASP A 311 28.50 -20.11 -28.49
CA ASP A 311 27.39 -21.03 -28.23
C ASP A 311 27.08 -21.16 -26.72
N VAL A 312 25.81 -21.39 -26.40
CA VAL A 312 25.35 -21.56 -25.00
C VAL A 312 24.68 -22.91 -24.84
N ILE A 313 25.15 -23.67 -23.85
CA ILE A 313 24.50 -24.89 -23.35
C ILE A 313 23.74 -24.52 -22.09
N GLY A 314 22.41 -24.61 -22.13
CA GLY A 314 21.54 -24.28 -21.02
C GLY A 314 21.12 -25.53 -20.26
N LEU A 315 21.47 -25.62 -18.98
CA LEU A 315 21.13 -26.75 -18.12
C LEU A 315 20.07 -26.34 -17.09
N HIS A 316 18.89 -26.95 -17.16
CA HIS A 316 17.74 -26.64 -16.32
C HIS A 316 17.11 -27.93 -15.73
N PRO A 317 16.38 -27.88 -14.61
CA PRO A 317 15.70 -29.04 -14.04
C PRO A 317 14.72 -29.76 -14.97
N HIS A 318 14.11 -29.03 -15.90
CA HIS A 318 13.04 -29.53 -16.79
C HIS A 318 13.45 -29.68 -18.26
N TYR A 319 14.58 -29.10 -18.66
CA TYR A 319 15.06 -29.18 -20.04
C TYR A 319 16.57 -28.96 -20.11
N VAL A 320 17.18 -29.40 -21.19
CA VAL A 320 18.54 -29.02 -21.58
C VAL A 320 18.53 -28.44 -22.99
N SER A 321 19.29 -27.37 -23.24
CA SER A 321 19.49 -26.82 -24.58
C SER A 321 20.95 -26.92 -25.00
N VAL A 322 21.20 -27.38 -26.22
CA VAL A 322 22.55 -27.46 -26.81
C VAL A 322 22.49 -26.80 -28.19
N GLY A 323 23.12 -25.63 -28.33
CA GLY A 323 22.99 -24.81 -29.54
C GLY A 323 21.54 -24.40 -29.77
N LYS A 324 20.99 -24.75 -30.93
CA LYS A 324 19.57 -24.47 -31.29
C LYS A 324 18.61 -25.58 -30.86
N GLU A 325 19.11 -26.73 -30.43
CA GLU A 325 18.30 -27.87 -30.03
C GLU A 325 17.89 -27.75 -28.55
N LYS A 326 16.64 -28.11 -28.24
CA LYS A 326 16.10 -28.16 -26.88
C LYS A 326 15.53 -29.55 -26.62
N PHE A 327 15.91 -30.13 -25.48
CA PHE A 327 15.51 -31.45 -25.01
C PHE A 327 14.59 -31.28 -23.80
N ASP A 328 13.28 -31.22 -24.03
CA ASP A 328 12.28 -31.13 -22.97
C ASP A 328 12.17 -32.46 -22.19
N GLY A 329 11.95 -32.39 -20.89
CA GLY A 329 11.86 -33.58 -20.03
C GLY A 329 13.22 -34.24 -19.73
N VAL A 330 14.33 -33.62 -20.11
CA VAL A 330 15.68 -34.02 -19.67
C VAL A 330 16.10 -33.12 -18.52
N SER A 331 16.34 -33.72 -17.35
CA SER A 331 16.82 -33.01 -16.17
C SER A 331 18.34 -32.88 -16.18
N PHE A 332 18.83 -31.68 -15.87
CA PHE A 332 20.26 -31.47 -15.70
C PHE A 332 20.90 -32.29 -14.55
N VAL A 333 20.14 -32.85 -13.61
CA VAL A 333 20.70 -33.64 -12.50
C VAL A 333 21.43 -34.88 -13.02
N GLY A 334 20.74 -35.73 -13.79
CA GLY A 334 21.35 -36.92 -14.40
C GLY A 334 22.42 -36.57 -15.44
N VAL A 335 22.17 -35.53 -16.25
CA VAL A 335 23.14 -35.03 -17.24
C VAL A 335 24.45 -34.59 -16.57
N MET A 336 24.40 -33.82 -15.49
CA MET A 336 25.60 -33.33 -14.80
C MET A 336 26.39 -34.47 -14.12
N GLN A 337 25.71 -35.43 -13.51
CA GLN A 337 26.35 -36.61 -12.92
C GLN A 337 27.09 -37.44 -13.98
N LYS A 338 26.42 -37.74 -15.10
CA LYS A 338 27.02 -38.44 -16.24
C LYS A 338 28.16 -37.63 -16.88
N LEU A 339 28.01 -36.31 -16.98
CA LEU A 339 29.03 -35.42 -17.52
C LEU A 339 30.30 -35.41 -16.65
N SER A 340 30.18 -35.33 -15.32
CA SER A 340 31.31 -35.44 -14.39
C SER A 340 32.11 -36.73 -14.62
N LEU A 341 31.42 -37.87 -14.66
CA LEU A 341 32.05 -39.18 -14.89
C LEU A 341 32.76 -39.29 -16.25
N ARG A 342 32.14 -38.79 -17.32
CA ARG A 342 32.71 -38.89 -18.68
C ARG A 342 33.85 -37.91 -18.91
N LEU A 343 33.86 -36.76 -18.24
CA LEU A 343 34.97 -35.80 -18.31
C LEU A 343 36.16 -36.25 -17.45
N ALA A 344 35.93 -37.04 -16.38
CA ALA A 344 37.00 -37.57 -15.51
C ALA A 344 38.11 -38.32 -16.25
N SER A 345 37.78 -38.97 -17.37
CA SER A 345 38.72 -39.77 -18.18
C SER A 345 39.30 -39.02 -19.39
N ARG A 346 39.02 -37.72 -19.54
CA ARG A 346 39.44 -36.92 -20.69
C ARG A 346 40.43 -35.83 -20.29
N SER A 347 41.50 -35.68 -21.07
CA SER A 347 42.41 -34.53 -20.95
C SER A 347 41.96 -33.43 -21.92
N LEU A 348 41.54 -32.29 -21.38
CA LEU A 348 41.34 -31.09 -22.20
C LEU A 348 42.68 -30.46 -22.58
N ASN A 349 42.70 -29.67 -23.65
CA ASN A 349 43.91 -28.98 -24.10
C ASN A 349 44.22 -27.79 -23.17
N ASN A 350 45.50 -27.54 -22.87
CA ASN A 350 45.94 -26.40 -22.04
C ASN A 350 45.41 -25.05 -22.56
N ALA A 351 45.24 -24.89 -23.87
CA ALA A 351 44.68 -23.68 -24.45
C ALA A 351 43.21 -23.44 -24.02
N GLN A 352 42.43 -24.50 -23.78
CA GLN A 352 41.03 -24.42 -23.35
C GLN A 352 40.87 -24.10 -21.86
N THR A 353 41.92 -24.31 -21.05
CA THR A 353 41.88 -24.12 -19.59
C THR A 353 42.58 -22.84 -19.13
N SER A 354 43.46 -22.26 -19.94
CA SER A 354 44.32 -21.12 -19.55
C SER A 354 44.13 -19.86 -20.39
N TRP A 355 43.08 -19.79 -21.22
CA TRP A 355 42.80 -18.64 -22.09
C TRP A 355 42.37 -17.38 -21.31
N CYS A 356 41.89 -17.54 -20.08
CA CYS A 356 41.54 -16.46 -19.16
C CYS A 356 42.43 -16.51 -17.92
N LYS A 357 42.87 -15.35 -17.41
CA LYS A 357 43.64 -15.25 -16.17
C LYS A 357 42.77 -14.66 -15.07
N SER A 358 42.73 -15.35 -13.93
CA SER A 358 41.94 -14.90 -12.77
C SER A 358 42.34 -13.49 -12.34
N THR A 359 41.38 -12.58 -12.34
CA THR A 359 41.52 -11.23 -11.79
C THR A 359 40.89 -11.20 -10.40
N LYS A 360 41.54 -11.89 -9.44
CA LYS A 360 41.11 -11.83 -8.03
C LYS A 360 41.19 -10.39 -7.55
N PRO A 361 40.06 -9.74 -7.24
CA PRO A 361 40.08 -8.37 -6.74
C PRO A 361 40.70 -8.38 -5.36
N THR A 362 41.94 -7.91 -5.26
CA THR A 362 42.60 -7.76 -3.95
C THR A 362 42.63 -6.28 -3.65
N VAL A 363 41.81 -5.82 -2.71
CA VAL A 363 41.98 -4.48 -2.13
C VAL A 363 43.29 -4.52 -1.35
N ALA A 364 44.30 -3.78 -1.79
CA ALA A 364 45.61 -3.81 -1.14
C ALA A 364 45.49 -3.26 0.29
N SER A 365 46.20 -3.87 1.25
CA SER A 365 46.18 -3.41 2.66
C SER A 365 46.57 -1.92 2.80
N ALA A 366 47.46 -1.44 1.93
CA ALA A 366 47.85 -0.02 1.86
C ALA A 366 46.72 0.93 1.39
N GLU A 367 45.70 0.44 0.67
CA GLU A 367 44.52 1.25 0.32
C GLU A 367 43.56 1.39 1.49
N LEU A 368 43.48 0.37 2.36
CA LEU A 368 42.64 0.41 3.57
C LEU A 368 43.21 1.36 4.63
N GLU A 369 44.53 1.44 4.73
CA GLU A 369 45.22 2.37 5.66
C GLU A 369 45.02 3.84 5.29
N LYS A 370 44.68 4.14 4.03
CA LYS A 370 44.39 5.50 3.54
C LYS A 370 42.94 5.93 3.78
N LEU A 371 42.05 5.00 4.12
CA LEU A 371 40.66 5.31 4.41
C LEU A 371 40.56 6.07 5.74
N GLN A 372 39.83 7.19 5.75
CA GLN A 372 39.65 8.05 6.91
C GLN A 372 38.34 8.85 6.78
N GLY A 373 37.94 9.52 7.86
CA GLY A 373 36.77 10.40 7.87
C GLY A 373 35.45 9.69 8.19
N GLN A 374 34.35 10.32 7.75
CA GLN A 374 32.99 9.81 7.95
C GLN A 374 32.80 8.42 7.35
N LEU A 375 31.97 7.61 7.97
CA LEU A 375 31.73 6.25 7.50
C LEU A 375 30.96 6.28 6.18
N THR A 376 31.36 5.38 5.26
CA THR A 376 30.71 5.20 3.96
C THR A 376 30.46 3.71 3.70
N GLN A 377 29.54 3.39 2.79
CA GLN A 377 29.31 2.08 2.22
C GLN A 377 30.64 1.47 1.77
N ALA A 378 31.43 2.22 0.99
CA ALA A 378 32.72 1.75 0.48
C ALA A 378 33.68 1.34 1.61
N HIS A 379 33.68 2.05 2.74
CA HIS A 379 34.47 1.67 3.92
C HIS A 379 34.02 0.31 4.48
N ILE A 380 32.71 0.11 4.67
CA ILE A 380 32.13 -1.12 5.23
C ILE A 380 32.49 -2.32 4.36
N TRP A 381 32.19 -2.28 3.07
CA TRP A 381 32.36 -3.45 2.20
C TRP A 381 33.84 -3.83 2.02
N LYS A 382 34.74 -2.84 1.90
CA LYS A 382 36.18 -3.09 1.76
C LYS A 382 36.77 -3.73 3.01
N ILE A 383 36.40 -3.26 4.21
CA ILE A 383 36.96 -3.81 5.46
C ILE A 383 36.34 -5.16 5.81
N PHE A 384 35.03 -5.34 5.62
CA PHE A 384 34.39 -6.62 5.90
C PHE A 384 34.93 -7.73 4.98
N ASN A 385 35.22 -7.42 3.71
CA ASN A 385 35.86 -8.36 2.79
C ASN A 385 37.19 -8.94 3.31
N GLN A 386 37.92 -8.20 4.14
CA GLN A 386 39.21 -8.61 4.71
C GLN A 386 39.08 -9.38 6.03
N ILE A 387 38.01 -9.14 6.80
CA ILE A 387 37.83 -9.80 8.09
C ILE A 387 37.09 -11.13 7.98
N LEU A 388 36.43 -11.40 6.86
CA LEU A 388 35.79 -12.69 6.61
C LEU A 388 36.83 -13.80 6.69
N ARG A 389 36.42 -14.93 7.26
CA ARG A 389 37.25 -16.10 7.47
C ARG A 389 36.58 -17.33 6.87
N PRO A 390 37.34 -18.40 6.56
CA PRO A 390 36.75 -19.64 6.11
C PRO A 390 35.64 -20.15 7.04
N GLY A 391 34.51 -20.56 6.46
CA GLY A 391 33.34 -21.07 7.18
C GLY A 391 32.32 -20.03 7.66
N ASP A 392 32.62 -18.73 7.52
CA ASP A 392 31.67 -17.67 7.84
C ASP A 392 30.45 -17.70 6.89
N SER A 393 29.28 -17.28 7.36
CA SER A 393 28.09 -17.06 6.54
C SER A 393 27.84 -15.55 6.39
N VAL A 394 27.56 -15.08 5.18
CA VAL A 394 27.17 -13.71 4.85
C VAL A 394 25.74 -13.72 4.30
N ILE A 395 24.83 -13.09 5.03
CA ILE A 395 23.44 -12.93 4.64
C ILE A 395 23.25 -11.44 4.36
N ALA A 396 23.00 -11.10 3.09
CA ALA A 396 22.88 -9.72 2.64
C ALA A 396 21.42 -9.41 2.31
N GLU A 397 20.90 -8.36 2.95
CA GLU A 397 19.52 -7.93 2.74
C GLU A 397 19.33 -7.24 1.39
N VAL A 398 18.09 -7.35 0.88
CA VAL A 398 17.58 -6.52 -0.20
C VAL A 398 17.78 -5.05 0.15
N GLY A 399 18.42 -4.31 -0.75
CA GLY A 399 18.90 -2.97 -0.47
C GLY A 399 20.34 -2.79 -0.92
N THR A 400 21.02 -1.78 -0.38
CA THR A 400 22.42 -1.49 -0.71
C THR A 400 23.37 -2.67 -0.41
N SER A 401 23.11 -3.42 0.67
CA SER A 401 23.84 -4.63 1.04
C SER A 401 23.88 -5.67 -0.10
N GLN A 402 22.72 -5.97 -0.71
CA GLN A 402 22.63 -6.92 -1.81
C GLN A 402 23.49 -6.51 -3.01
N PHE A 403 23.55 -5.22 -3.36
CA PHE A 403 24.39 -4.76 -4.47
C PHE A 403 25.87 -4.83 -4.11
N ALA A 404 26.24 -4.29 -2.96
CA ALA A 404 27.64 -4.17 -2.58
C ALA A 404 28.36 -5.52 -2.42
N THR A 405 27.66 -6.49 -1.83
CA THR A 405 28.25 -7.80 -1.47
C THR A 405 28.53 -8.69 -2.67
N VAL A 406 27.94 -8.42 -3.85
CA VAL A 406 28.27 -9.13 -5.11
C VAL A 406 29.76 -9.02 -5.45
N GLY A 407 30.36 -7.84 -5.22
CA GLY A 407 31.75 -7.56 -5.53
C GLY A 407 32.77 -8.05 -4.49
N MET A 408 32.30 -8.60 -3.36
CA MET A 408 33.19 -9.14 -2.32
C MET A 408 33.85 -10.44 -2.80
N SER A 409 35.06 -10.74 -2.33
CA SER A 409 35.72 -12.02 -2.57
C SER A 409 35.60 -12.88 -1.32
N LEU A 410 34.97 -14.04 -1.45
CA LEU A 410 34.69 -14.90 -0.30
C LEU A 410 35.85 -15.85 -0.01
N PRO A 411 36.29 -15.97 1.25
CA PRO A 411 37.16 -17.07 1.66
C PRO A 411 36.52 -18.43 1.38
N ARG A 412 37.37 -19.46 1.34
CA ARG A 412 36.94 -20.84 1.15
C ARG A 412 35.89 -21.25 2.19
N ASP A 413 34.93 -22.07 1.78
CA ASP A 413 33.85 -22.60 2.62
C ASP A 413 32.93 -21.53 3.27
N CYS A 414 33.04 -20.26 2.87
CA CYS A 414 32.04 -19.27 3.23
C CYS A 414 30.70 -19.58 2.57
N GLN A 415 29.62 -19.31 3.29
CA GLN A 415 28.27 -19.36 2.74
C GLN A 415 27.80 -17.95 2.44
N TYR A 416 27.13 -17.76 1.32
CA TYR A 416 26.50 -16.49 0.97
C TYR A 416 25.12 -16.72 0.40
N PHE A 417 24.14 -15.88 0.77
CA PHE A 417 22.93 -15.72 -0.02
C PHE A 417 22.27 -14.36 0.22
N THR A 418 21.48 -13.96 -0.78
CA THR A 418 20.58 -12.80 -0.82
C THR A 418 19.30 -13.25 -1.55
N GLN A 419 18.18 -12.57 -1.35
CA GLN A 419 16.91 -12.86 -2.05
C GLN A 419 16.73 -11.90 -3.24
N MET A 420 17.68 -11.92 -4.18
CA MET A 420 17.80 -10.91 -5.24
C MET A 420 16.66 -10.95 -6.27
N PHE A 421 15.94 -12.06 -6.41
CA PHE A 421 14.86 -12.15 -7.39
C PHE A 421 13.51 -11.78 -6.78
N TYR A 422 13.11 -12.42 -5.69
CA TYR A 422 11.84 -12.05 -5.04
C TYR A 422 11.91 -10.67 -4.37
N SER A 423 13.11 -10.31 -3.90
CA SER A 423 13.48 -8.95 -3.49
C SER A 423 12.56 -8.36 -2.41
N CYS A 424 12.19 -9.16 -1.40
CA CYS A 424 11.35 -8.72 -0.31
C CYS A 424 12.17 -8.24 0.91
N ILE A 425 12.06 -6.94 1.22
CA ILE A 425 12.77 -6.35 2.37
C ILE A 425 12.32 -6.95 3.70
N GLY A 426 13.27 -7.22 4.60
CA GLY A 426 13.05 -7.85 5.90
C GLY A 426 13.17 -9.38 5.88
N PHE A 427 13.29 -10.01 4.71
CA PHE A 427 13.53 -11.45 4.55
C PHE A 427 14.70 -11.95 5.42
N THR A 428 15.81 -11.21 5.43
CA THR A 428 17.07 -11.74 5.96
C THR A 428 17.11 -11.90 7.47
N VAL A 429 16.29 -11.17 8.23
CA VAL A 429 16.23 -11.34 9.69
C VAL A 429 15.70 -12.74 10.02
N GLY A 430 14.57 -13.14 9.43
CA GLY A 430 14.03 -14.49 9.58
C GLY A 430 14.96 -15.55 8.99
N ALA A 431 15.48 -15.33 7.78
CA ALA A 431 16.40 -16.29 7.14
C ALA A 431 17.71 -16.51 7.92
N THR A 432 18.16 -15.49 8.67
CA THR A 432 19.31 -15.60 9.59
C THR A 432 19.00 -16.57 10.72
N LEU A 433 17.80 -16.52 11.31
CA LEU A 433 17.39 -17.50 12.32
C LEU A 433 17.44 -18.92 11.75
N GLY A 434 16.86 -19.13 10.57
CA GLY A 434 16.89 -20.43 9.89
C GLY A 434 18.30 -20.95 9.62
N THR A 435 19.19 -20.05 9.19
CA THR A 435 20.61 -20.36 8.93
C THR A 435 21.34 -20.76 10.21
N LEU A 436 21.11 -20.04 11.32
CA LEU A 436 21.71 -20.35 12.62
C LEU A 436 21.28 -21.74 13.11
N VAL A 437 19.98 -22.05 13.03
CA VAL A 437 19.42 -23.35 13.38
C VAL A 437 20.06 -24.46 12.53
N ALA A 438 20.07 -24.31 11.20
CA ALA A 438 20.65 -25.30 10.30
C ALA A 438 22.14 -25.54 10.57
N ARG A 439 22.92 -24.48 10.80
CA ARG A 439 24.37 -24.57 11.06
C ARG A 439 24.66 -25.26 12.39
N GLU A 440 23.90 -24.96 13.44
CA GLU A 440 24.02 -25.64 14.73
C GLU A 440 23.76 -27.15 14.58
N GLU A 441 22.69 -27.52 13.88
CA GLU A 441 22.35 -28.93 13.63
C GLU A 441 23.38 -29.69 12.80
N MET A 442 24.04 -28.99 11.88
CA MET A 442 25.13 -29.48 11.03
C MET A 442 26.50 -29.41 11.74
N GLN A 443 26.57 -28.80 12.92
CA GLN A 443 27.81 -28.53 13.66
C GLN A 443 28.83 -27.75 12.80
N LYS A 444 28.35 -26.83 11.97
CA LYS A 444 29.21 -26.01 11.09
C LYS A 444 29.80 -24.83 11.87
N PRO A 445 31.15 -24.75 12.01
CA PRO A 445 31.80 -23.62 12.66
C PRO A 445 31.83 -22.40 11.75
N GLY A 446 32.11 -21.22 12.33
CA GLY A 446 32.17 -19.94 11.62
C GLY A 446 31.06 -18.98 12.06
N ARG A 447 31.29 -17.70 11.84
CA ARG A 447 30.39 -16.61 12.26
C ARG A 447 29.27 -16.42 11.25
N VAL A 448 28.14 -15.88 11.68
CA VAL A 448 27.03 -15.52 10.79
C VAL A 448 26.87 -14.01 10.80
N PHE A 449 27.16 -13.37 9.68
CA PHE A 449 26.99 -11.93 9.46
C PHE A 449 25.67 -11.67 8.75
N LEU A 450 24.85 -10.79 9.34
CA LEU A 450 23.66 -10.26 8.73
C LEU A 450 23.90 -8.79 8.38
N PHE A 451 23.88 -8.42 7.10
CA PHE A 451 23.92 -7.03 6.66
C PHE A 451 22.51 -6.57 6.29
N VAL A 452 21.90 -5.74 7.12
CA VAL A 452 20.49 -5.35 7.01
C VAL A 452 20.35 -3.83 7.05
N GLY A 453 19.57 -3.26 6.12
CA GLY A 453 19.23 -1.84 6.15
C GLY A 453 18.30 -1.52 7.31
N ASP A 454 18.37 -0.29 7.84
CA ASP A 454 17.47 0.20 8.89
C ASP A 454 15.98 0.04 8.50
N GLY A 455 15.60 0.38 7.26
CA GLY A 455 14.22 0.21 6.77
C GLY A 455 13.79 -1.26 6.69
N SER A 456 14.63 -2.12 6.12
CA SER A 456 14.36 -3.57 6.04
C SER A 456 14.25 -4.21 7.42
N LEU A 457 15.05 -3.76 8.38
CA LEU A 457 15.03 -4.26 9.76
C LEU A 457 13.67 -4.00 10.41
N GLN A 458 13.03 -2.84 10.17
CA GLN A 458 11.73 -2.49 10.79
C GLN A 458 10.62 -3.48 10.47
N MET A 459 10.70 -4.17 9.34
CA MET A 459 9.68 -5.12 8.89
C MET A 459 9.62 -6.39 9.75
N THR A 460 10.76 -6.87 10.23
CA THR A 460 10.90 -8.23 10.79
C THR A 460 11.80 -8.32 12.03
N VAL A 461 12.16 -7.16 12.61
CA VAL A 461 13.06 -7.00 13.77
C VAL A 461 12.80 -7.96 14.93
N GLN A 462 11.54 -8.30 15.18
CA GLN A 462 11.13 -9.10 16.34
C GLN A 462 11.71 -10.51 16.34
N GLU A 463 12.13 -11.06 15.20
CA GLU A 463 12.73 -12.40 15.15
C GLU A 463 14.11 -12.48 15.84
N ILE A 464 14.74 -11.33 16.08
CA ILE A 464 15.93 -11.22 16.95
C ILE A 464 15.61 -11.74 18.36
N SER A 465 14.37 -11.57 18.84
CA SER A 465 13.92 -12.14 20.13
C SER A 465 14.07 -13.66 20.16
N THR A 466 13.70 -14.35 19.08
CA THR A 466 13.86 -15.81 18.97
C THR A 466 15.34 -16.21 18.95
N MET A 467 16.20 -15.42 18.30
CA MET A 467 17.65 -15.65 18.31
C MET A 467 18.22 -15.53 19.72
N VAL A 468 17.84 -14.49 20.47
CA VAL A 468 18.25 -14.27 21.86
C VAL A 468 17.75 -15.41 22.76
N ARG A 469 16.47 -15.79 22.65
CA ARG A 469 15.87 -16.85 23.47
C ARG A 469 16.60 -18.18 23.31
N ASN A 470 17.01 -18.52 22.09
CA ASN A 470 17.71 -19.76 21.78
C ASN A 470 19.24 -19.67 21.94
N GLY A 471 19.78 -18.51 22.36
CA GLY A 471 21.22 -18.33 22.56
C GLY A 471 22.04 -18.35 21.28
N TYR A 472 21.42 -18.05 20.14
CA TYR A 472 22.11 -17.90 18.86
C TYR A 472 22.94 -16.62 18.82
N ARG A 473 23.98 -16.62 17.99
CA ARG A 473 25.08 -15.65 18.06
C ARG A 473 25.41 -15.02 16.70
N PRO A 474 24.44 -14.44 15.97
CA PRO A 474 24.75 -13.68 14.78
C PRO A 474 25.47 -12.37 15.13
N ILE A 475 26.18 -11.85 14.15
CA ILE A 475 26.72 -10.49 14.13
C ILE A 475 25.85 -9.68 13.17
N ILE A 476 25.00 -8.82 13.72
CA ILE A 476 24.03 -8.02 12.97
C ILE A 476 24.66 -6.67 12.65
N ILE A 477 24.84 -6.36 11.38
CA ILE A 477 25.35 -5.09 10.89
C ILE A 477 24.18 -4.28 10.35
N VAL A 478 23.78 -3.25 11.09
CA VAL A 478 22.70 -2.34 10.68
C VAL A 478 23.30 -1.23 9.83
N ILE A 479 22.90 -1.18 8.57
CA ILE A 479 23.22 -0.09 7.64
C ILE A 479 22.21 1.03 7.91
N ASN A 480 22.55 1.95 8.81
CA ASN A 480 21.70 3.08 9.19
C ASN A 480 22.02 4.28 8.30
N ASN A 481 21.24 4.42 7.23
CA ASN A 481 21.33 5.46 6.22
C ASN A 481 20.00 6.25 6.12
N GLU A 482 19.23 6.30 7.21
CA GLU A 482 18.01 7.10 7.34
C GLU A 482 16.93 6.74 6.30
N GLY A 483 16.73 5.45 6.04
CA GLY A 483 15.64 4.93 5.21
C GLY A 483 16.04 4.25 3.90
N TYR A 484 15.18 4.36 2.90
CA TYR A 484 15.20 3.52 1.70
C TYR A 484 16.15 4.06 0.62
N THR A 485 17.47 3.92 0.81
CA THR A 485 18.47 4.47 -0.12
C THR A 485 18.38 3.89 -1.55
N VAL A 486 18.02 2.62 -1.74
CA VAL A 486 17.90 2.06 -3.11
C VAL A 486 16.80 2.80 -3.89
N GLU A 487 15.70 3.09 -3.22
CA GLU A 487 14.53 3.77 -3.73
C GLU A 487 14.87 5.24 -3.99
N ARG A 488 15.68 5.87 -3.12
CA ARG A 488 16.22 7.22 -3.38
C ARG A 488 17.07 7.29 -4.65
N VAL A 489 17.87 6.26 -4.93
CA VAL A 489 18.67 6.18 -6.16
C VAL A 489 17.75 5.98 -7.36
N ILE A 490 16.75 5.10 -7.26
CA ILE A 490 15.83 4.80 -8.37
C ILE A 490 14.95 6.01 -8.70
N HIS A 491 14.30 6.60 -7.69
CA HIS A 491 13.34 7.68 -7.91
C HIS A 491 13.05 8.50 -6.65
N GLY A 492 13.03 9.82 -6.81
CA GLY A 492 12.62 10.73 -5.73
C GLY A 492 13.57 10.74 -4.54
N PRO A 493 14.86 11.12 -4.72
CA PRO A 493 15.88 11.06 -3.66
C PRO A 493 15.48 11.82 -2.38
N ALA A 494 14.76 12.94 -2.52
CA ALA A 494 14.29 13.77 -1.42
C ALA A 494 12.82 13.54 -1.04
N LYS A 495 12.14 12.52 -1.59
CA LYS A 495 10.72 12.28 -1.32
C LYS A 495 10.53 11.55 0.00
N ILE A 496 9.52 11.99 0.76
CA ILE A 496 9.28 11.55 2.13
C ILE A 496 8.90 10.06 2.27
N HIS A 497 8.42 9.42 1.20
CA HIS A 497 8.15 7.98 1.21
C HIS A 497 9.42 7.12 1.33
N ASN A 498 10.60 7.72 1.11
CA ASN A 498 11.89 7.07 1.32
C ASN A 498 12.44 7.29 2.73
N ASP A 499 11.84 8.20 3.52
CA ASP A 499 12.21 8.46 4.91
C ASP A 499 11.47 7.48 5.84
N ILE A 500 12.13 7.07 6.94
CA ILE A 500 11.56 6.19 7.97
C ILE A 500 11.70 6.81 9.36
N ALA A 501 10.94 6.31 10.33
CA ALA A 501 11.13 6.71 11.73
C ALA A 501 12.51 6.23 12.24
N PRO A 502 13.34 7.10 12.83
CA PRO A 502 14.64 6.67 13.37
C PRO A 502 14.44 5.85 14.65
N TRP A 503 15.00 4.64 14.70
CA TRP A 503 15.01 3.80 15.89
C TRP A 503 16.35 3.89 16.63
N ASP A 504 16.31 3.75 17.95
CA ASP A 504 17.52 3.52 18.74
C ASP A 504 17.88 2.02 18.70
N HIS A 505 18.73 1.64 17.74
CA HIS A 505 19.16 0.25 17.59
C HIS A 505 20.02 -0.21 18.77
N GLN A 506 20.69 0.69 19.50
CA GLN A 506 21.61 0.31 20.58
C GLN A 506 20.89 -0.42 21.72
N VAL A 507 19.64 -0.04 22.00
CA VAL A 507 18.81 -0.69 23.03
C VAL A 507 18.14 -1.98 22.56
N MET A 508 18.10 -2.25 21.24
CA MET A 508 17.35 -3.35 20.61
C MET A 508 17.64 -4.72 21.24
N LEU A 509 18.91 -5.13 21.33
CA LEU A 509 19.25 -6.45 21.89
C LEU A 509 18.89 -6.55 23.37
N SER A 510 19.02 -5.47 24.12
CA SER A 510 18.66 -5.42 25.54
C SER A 510 17.15 -5.46 25.76
N PHE A 511 16.38 -4.85 24.86
CA PHE A 511 14.93 -4.85 24.84
C PHE A 511 14.38 -6.26 24.60
N PHE A 512 14.97 -7.00 23.65
CA PHE A 512 14.61 -8.40 23.38
C PHE A 512 15.19 -9.42 24.39
N GLY A 513 15.63 -8.97 25.58
CA GLY A 513 16.05 -9.87 26.67
C GLY A 513 17.54 -10.27 26.65
N GLY A 514 18.36 -9.67 25.79
CA GLY A 514 19.80 -9.95 25.69
C GLY A 514 20.67 -9.30 26.77
N ARG A 515 20.08 -8.69 27.81
CA ARG A 515 20.83 -7.97 28.87
C ARG A 515 21.90 -8.87 29.50
N GLY A 516 23.16 -8.41 29.46
CA GLY A 516 24.32 -9.14 30.00
C GLY A 516 24.78 -10.35 29.17
N LYS A 517 24.16 -10.60 28.01
CA LYS A 517 24.45 -11.73 27.11
C LYS A 517 24.61 -11.29 25.64
N SER A 518 24.69 -9.99 25.40
CA SER A 518 24.80 -9.40 24.08
C SER A 518 25.73 -8.18 24.09
N ARG A 519 26.15 -7.74 22.90
CA ARG A 519 26.93 -6.50 22.71
C ARG A 519 26.30 -5.63 21.62
N SER A 520 26.20 -4.34 21.88
CA SER A 520 25.85 -3.33 20.88
C SER A 520 27.04 -2.41 20.68
N TYR A 521 27.34 -2.11 19.42
CA TYR A 521 28.38 -1.17 18.99
C TYR A 521 27.77 -0.16 18.03
N SER A 522 28.41 1.00 17.91
CA SER A 522 28.06 2.04 16.95
C SER A 522 29.34 2.55 16.27
N ALA A 523 29.26 2.85 14.98
CA ALA A 523 30.35 3.47 14.22
C ALA A 523 29.80 4.61 13.35
N ARG A 524 30.42 5.79 13.48
CA ARG A 524 30.10 6.99 12.66
C ARG A 524 31.26 7.37 11.74
N THR A 525 32.47 6.99 12.13
CA THR A 525 33.69 7.19 11.34
C THR A 525 34.34 5.86 10.99
N TYR A 526 35.26 5.88 10.01
CA TYR A 526 36.06 4.70 9.71
C TYR A 526 36.95 4.26 10.89
N ALA A 527 37.41 5.21 11.72
CA ALA A 527 38.20 4.91 12.91
C ALA A 527 37.36 4.13 13.95
N ASP A 528 36.12 4.54 14.19
CA ASP A 528 35.18 3.82 15.07
C ASP A 528 34.98 2.39 14.57
N LEU A 529 34.73 2.23 13.27
CA LEU A 529 34.56 0.92 12.65
C LEU A 529 35.79 0.04 12.86
N ARG A 530 37.00 0.56 12.60
CA ARG A 530 38.24 -0.19 12.86
C ARG A 530 38.40 -0.57 14.32
N GLN A 531 38.05 0.31 15.26
CA GLN A 531 38.11 0.02 16.68
C GLN A 531 37.17 -1.13 17.06
N VAL A 532 35.89 -1.07 16.62
CA VAL A 532 34.92 -2.15 16.87
C VAL A 532 35.39 -3.46 16.26
N LEU A 533 35.84 -3.44 15.00
CA LEU A 533 36.32 -4.64 14.33
C LEU A 533 37.58 -5.20 14.98
N SER A 534 38.42 -4.39 15.62
CA SER A 534 39.58 -4.89 16.36
C SER A 534 39.24 -5.47 17.74
N HIS A 535 38.01 -5.25 18.23
CA HIS A 535 37.61 -5.68 19.56
C HIS A 535 37.56 -7.22 19.65
N PRO A 536 38.17 -7.84 20.68
CA PRO A 536 38.20 -9.30 20.83
C PRO A 536 36.81 -9.95 20.80
N ASP A 537 35.85 -9.41 21.57
CA ASP A 537 34.48 -9.94 21.59
C ASP A 537 33.85 -9.97 20.19
N PHE A 538 34.06 -8.94 19.36
CA PHE A 538 33.53 -8.87 18.00
C PHE A 538 34.19 -9.91 17.09
N GLN A 539 35.51 -10.04 17.15
CA GLN A 539 36.26 -11.02 16.35
C GLN A 539 35.91 -12.46 16.71
N GLU A 540 35.68 -12.74 17.99
CA GLU A 540 35.34 -14.08 18.47
C GLU A 540 33.89 -14.47 18.22
N GLY A 541 32.94 -13.52 18.20
CA GLY A 541 31.53 -13.82 17.93
C GLY A 541 30.87 -14.72 18.99
N LYS A 542 31.33 -14.70 20.25
CA LYS A 542 30.89 -15.64 21.30
C LYS A 542 29.48 -15.41 21.84
N GLN A 543 28.85 -14.30 21.49
CA GLN A 543 27.49 -13.91 21.88
C GLN A 543 26.84 -13.14 20.73
N ILE A 544 25.52 -12.93 20.77
CA ILE A 544 24.83 -12.09 19.77
C ILE A 544 25.32 -10.65 19.85
N GLN A 545 25.59 -10.04 18.69
CA GLN A 545 26.14 -8.69 18.61
C GLN A 545 25.44 -7.88 17.54
N MET A 546 25.36 -6.58 17.76
CA MET A 546 24.89 -5.62 16.77
C MET A 546 25.90 -4.50 16.62
N LEU A 547 26.21 -4.15 15.38
CA LEU A 547 26.99 -2.97 15.02
C LEU A 547 26.11 -2.07 14.14
N GLU A 548 25.83 -0.88 14.64
CA GLU A 548 25.12 0.16 13.90
C GLU A 548 26.13 1.05 13.15
N CYS A 549 26.06 1.03 11.82
CA CYS A 549 26.88 1.83 10.95
C CYS A 549 26.07 3.05 10.48
N HIS A 550 26.41 4.24 10.99
CA HIS A 550 25.75 5.47 10.57
C HIS A 550 26.37 5.99 9.27
N LEU A 551 25.54 6.19 8.26
CA LEU A 551 25.93 6.56 6.90
C LEU A 551 25.10 7.75 6.43
N HIS A 552 25.63 8.47 5.45
CA HIS A 552 24.85 9.48 4.77
C HIS A 552 23.76 8.82 3.89
N LYS A 553 22.54 9.35 3.91
CA LYS A 553 21.38 8.73 3.25
C LYS A 553 21.45 8.58 1.72
N TYR A 554 22.35 9.32 1.08
CA TYR A 554 22.61 9.26 -0.36
C TYR A 554 23.86 8.43 -0.72
N ASP A 555 24.60 7.94 0.26
CA ASP A 555 25.75 7.10 0.01
C ASP A 555 25.32 5.70 -0.44
N SER A 556 25.78 5.30 -1.62
CA SER A 556 25.31 4.12 -2.36
C SER A 556 26.46 3.36 -3.01
N PRO A 557 26.36 2.02 -3.14
CA PRO A 557 27.33 1.22 -3.90
C PRO A 557 27.38 1.63 -5.38
N ALA A 558 28.57 1.65 -5.98
CA ALA A 558 28.75 2.08 -7.37
C ALA A 558 27.96 1.25 -8.39
N ASN A 559 27.85 -0.06 -8.17
CA ASN A 559 27.10 -0.94 -9.07
C ASN A 559 25.58 -0.71 -9.00
N LEU A 560 25.04 -0.24 -7.88
CA LEU A 560 23.63 0.18 -7.80
C LEU A 560 23.38 1.39 -8.71
N LEU A 561 24.29 2.38 -8.70
CA LEU A 561 24.18 3.56 -9.57
C LEU A 561 24.22 3.14 -11.05
N GLU A 562 25.17 2.27 -11.43
CA GLU A 562 25.31 1.79 -12.81
C GLU A 562 24.06 1.00 -13.30
N VAL A 563 23.40 0.26 -12.40
CA VAL A 563 22.11 -0.40 -12.70
C VAL A 563 21.05 0.60 -13.03
N VAL A 564 20.87 1.61 -12.18
CA VAL A 564 19.82 2.61 -12.35
C VAL A 564 20.09 3.45 -13.58
N ASP A 565 21.33 3.86 -13.85
CA ASP A 565 21.70 4.59 -15.06
C ASP A 565 21.36 3.78 -16.32
N THR A 566 21.71 2.50 -16.32
CA THR A 566 21.44 1.62 -17.47
C THR A 566 19.95 1.36 -17.64
N ALA A 567 19.24 1.03 -16.56
CA ALA A 567 17.80 0.77 -16.58
C ALA A 567 17.03 2.02 -17.00
N THR A 568 17.40 3.19 -16.49
CA THR A 568 16.83 4.49 -16.87
C THR A 568 17.09 4.79 -18.34
N ALA A 569 18.30 4.56 -18.84
CA ALA A 569 18.61 4.75 -20.26
C ALA A 569 17.81 3.82 -21.18
N VAL A 570 17.67 2.54 -20.82
CA VAL A 570 16.89 1.54 -21.59
C VAL A 570 15.40 1.84 -21.52
N ALA A 571 14.87 2.14 -20.33
CA ALA A 571 13.49 2.55 -20.14
C ALA A 571 13.22 3.82 -20.95
N ALA A 572 14.01 4.88 -20.80
CA ALA A 572 13.85 6.12 -21.55
C ALA A 572 13.89 5.89 -23.07
N LYS A 573 14.78 5.03 -23.60
CA LYS A 573 14.86 4.72 -25.03
C LYS A 573 13.66 3.90 -25.53
N THR A 574 13.25 2.89 -24.76
CA THR A 574 12.12 2.02 -25.08
C THR A 574 10.82 2.80 -25.03
N GLN A 575 10.67 3.61 -23.99
CA GLN A 575 9.56 4.51 -23.79
C GLN A 575 9.51 5.54 -24.91
N LYS A 576 10.63 6.24 -25.22
CA LYS A 576 10.72 7.16 -26.38
C LYS A 576 10.38 6.47 -27.70
N PHE A 577 10.78 5.22 -27.92
CA PHE A 577 10.40 4.45 -29.11
C PHE A 577 8.89 4.19 -29.17
N PHE A 578 8.29 3.71 -28.08
CA PHE A 578 6.84 3.47 -28.03
C PHE A 578 6.03 4.76 -28.09
N ASP A 579 6.54 5.85 -27.52
CA ASP A 579 5.92 7.16 -27.59
C ASP A 579 6.00 7.76 -28.99
N GLN A 580 7.18 7.73 -29.63
CA GLN A 580 7.33 8.16 -31.02
C GLN A 580 6.45 7.32 -31.96
N LYS A 581 6.41 6.01 -31.78
CA LYS A 581 5.55 5.11 -32.55
C LYS A 581 4.06 5.37 -32.31
N ALA A 582 3.70 5.83 -31.11
CA ALA A 582 2.32 6.14 -30.73
C ALA A 582 1.96 7.64 -30.86
N GLY A 583 2.87 8.49 -31.39
CA GLY A 583 2.66 9.94 -31.50
C GLY A 583 2.51 10.66 -30.16
N ARG A 584 3.03 10.08 -29.06
CA ARG A 584 2.96 10.64 -27.70
C ARG A 584 4.18 11.52 -27.44
N THR A 585 3.96 12.63 -26.75
CA THR A 585 5.03 13.48 -26.20
C THR A 585 5.03 13.32 -24.69
N ARG A 586 6.20 13.16 -24.08
CA ARG A 586 6.33 13.12 -22.61
C ARG A 586 6.68 14.50 -22.06
N LEU A 587 6.16 14.80 -20.88
CA LEU A 587 6.69 15.86 -20.04
C LEU A 587 8.11 15.45 -19.63
N GLU A 588 9.14 16.15 -20.10
CA GLU A 588 10.48 16.06 -19.53
C GLU A 588 10.41 16.79 -18.19
N LEU A 589 10.43 16.04 -17.08
CA LEU A 589 10.53 16.62 -15.75
C LEU A 589 11.88 17.33 -15.67
N ASP A 590 11.85 18.64 -15.40
CA ASP A 590 13.00 19.53 -15.48
C ASP A 590 14.20 18.98 -14.68
N ASP A 591 15.25 18.58 -15.41
CA ASP A 591 16.53 18.07 -14.88
C ASP A 591 17.23 19.11 -13.98
N ARG A 592 16.71 20.34 -13.87
CA ARG A 592 17.19 21.38 -12.94
C ARG A 592 17.19 20.97 -11.48
N LEU A 593 16.26 20.12 -11.03
CA LEU A 593 16.27 19.64 -9.64
C LEU A 593 17.38 18.59 -9.41
N LEU A 594 17.68 17.77 -10.42
CA LEU A 594 18.83 16.86 -10.42
C LEU A 594 20.14 17.65 -10.49
N ALA A 595 20.25 18.66 -11.35
CA ALA A 595 21.43 19.53 -11.45
C ALA A 595 21.70 20.34 -10.16
N LEU A 596 20.64 20.74 -9.43
CA LEU A 596 20.76 21.38 -8.10
C LEU A 596 21.21 20.41 -7.00
N LEU A 597 21.03 19.10 -7.18
CA LEU A 597 21.51 18.06 -6.27
C LEU A 597 22.91 17.55 -6.66
N GLU A 598 23.19 17.43 -7.96
CA GLU A 598 24.52 17.08 -8.51
C GLU A 598 25.57 18.14 -8.18
N SER A 599 25.22 19.44 -8.24
CA SER A 599 26.09 20.54 -7.79
C SER A 599 26.44 20.51 -6.29
N ARG A 600 25.70 19.74 -5.47
CA ARG A 600 26.04 19.47 -4.06
C ARG A 600 26.89 18.21 -3.86
N VAL A 601 26.91 17.29 -4.84
CA VAL A 601 27.74 16.08 -4.82
C VAL A 601 29.18 16.39 -5.31
N GLU A 602 29.35 17.33 -6.24
CA GLU A 602 30.67 17.78 -6.71
C GLU A 602 31.52 18.47 -5.62
N GLN A 603 30.93 18.94 -4.51
CA GLN A 603 31.67 19.51 -3.38
C GLN A 603 32.38 18.47 -2.50
N ASN A 604 32.25 17.17 -2.78
CA ASN A 604 32.93 16.08 -2.05
C ASN A 604 34.09 15.42 -2.81
N HIS A 605 34.59 16.00 -3.91
CA HIS A 605 35.87 15.59 -4.51
C HIS A 605 37.04 16.36 -3.89
N PHE A 606 37.73 15.74 -2.92
CA PHE A 606 39.06 16.18 -2.49
C PHE A 606 40.14 15.60 -3.43
N GLY A 607 40.86 16.49 -4.10
CA GLY A 607 42.08 16.19 -4.84
C GLY A 607 42.76 17.44 -5.41
N ASP A 608 43.77 17.94 -4.68
CA ASP A 608 44.91 18.76 -5.10
C ASP A 608 44.69 20.05 -5.91
N SER A 609 44.72 21.19 -5.22
CA SER A 609 45.73 22.26 -5.40
C SER A 609 45.29 23.59 -4.76
N THR A 610 46.08 24.10 -3.82
CA THR A 610 46.03 25.51 -3.37
C THR A 610 46.56 26.44 -4.48
N PRO A 611 45.94 27.62 -4.69
CA PRO A 611 46.58 28.83 -4.15
C PRO A 611 45.63 29.90 -3.60
N SER A 612 46.20 30.69 -2.68
CA SER A 612 45.71 31.89 -1.99
C SER A 612 45.36 33.08 -2.87
N PHE A 613 44.34 33.89 -2.51
CA PHE A 613 44.26 35.37 -2.66
C PHE A 613 43.05 35.88 -1.84
N ASP A 614 43.24 36.46 -0.66
CA ASP A 614 43.46 37.88 -0.29
C ASP A 614 42.17 38.73 -0.24
N LEU A 615 41.89 39.22 0.97
CA LEU A 615 40.75 40.07 1.35
C LEU A 615 41.28 41.49 1.56
N SER A 616 41.17 42.35 0.55
CA SER A 616 41.29 43.79 0.75
C SER A 616 40.59 44.61 -0.34
N ALA A 617 40.09 45.79 0.07
CA ALA A 617 39.69 46.98 -0.70
C ALA A 617 38.18 47.28 -0.98
N THR A 618 37.59 48.01 -0.02
CA THR A 618 36.93 49.35 -0.13
C THR A 618 36.03 49.79 -1.30
N MET A 619 34.82 50.23 -0.91
CA MET A 619 34.07 51.49 -1.20
C MET A 619 34.25 52.30 -2.50
N GLN A 620 33.11 52.78 -3.03
CA GLN A 620 32.73 54.12 -3.57
C GLN A 620 31.90 54.02 -4.88
N THR A 621 30.59 54.30 -4.85
CA THR A 621 29.87 55.57 -5.21
C THR A 621 30.04 56.05 -6.65
N ASP A 622 28.92 56.19 -7.39
CA ASP A 622 28.48 57.36 -8.20
C ASP A 622 27.32 56.92 -9.13
N LEU A 623 26.07 57.37 -8.97
CA LEU A 623 25.43 58.65 -9.31
C LEU A 623 25.11 58.89 -10.81
N MET A 624 23.79 58.82 -11.10
CA MET A 624 22.98 59.60 -12.07
C MET A 624 23.12 59.38 -13.60
N PRO A 625 22.17 59.85 -14.44
CA PRO A 625 20.69 59.97 -14.33
C PRO A 625 19.94 59.54 -15.64
N PRO A 626 18.59 59.62 -15.72
CA PRO A 626 17.80 59.23 -16.91
C PRO A 626 17.48 60.43 -17.83
N PRO A 627 17.14 60.21 -19.12
CA PRO A 627 16.40 61.18 -19.92
C PRO A 627 14.90 60.82 -19.91
N SER A 628 14.04 61.62 -19.27
CA SER A 628 13.35 62.81 -19.82
C SER A 628 12.39 62.44 -20.96
N GLY A 629 11.07 62.40 -20.72
CA GLY A 629 10.17 63.57 -20.73
C GLY A 629 9.25 63.42 -21.95
N SER A 630 7.98 63.81 -22.01
CA SER A 630 7.21 64.83 -21.30
C SER A 630 5.74 64.67 -21.81
N ARG A 631 4.68 64.64 -20.98
CA ARG A 631 4.06 65.70 -20.13
C ARG A 631 2.77 66.21 -20.83
N VAL A 632 1.62 66.26 -20.16
CA VAL A 632 0.89 67.47 -19.65
C VAL A 632 -0.62 67.07 -19.76
N ASP A 633 -1.54 67.20 -18.80
CA ASP A 633 -2.00 68.40 -18.07
C ASP A 633 -2.84 68.08 -16.80
N SER A 634 -3.12 69.13 -16.01
CA SER A 634 -3.35 69.19 -14.54
C SER A 634 -4.78 69.70 -14.18
N PRO A 635 -5.13 70.32 -13.01
CA PRO A 635 -5.09 70.02 -11.55
C PRO A 635 -6.51 70.34 -10.89
N PRO A 636 -6.76 70.86 -9.64
CA PRO A 636 -5.99 71.01 -8.37
C PRO A 636 -6.76 70.75 -7.01
N ASN A 637 -6.00 70.79 -5.88
CA ASN A 637 -6.32 71.34 -4.52
C ASN A 637 -7.27 70.58 -3.54
N TYR A 638 -7.18 70.62 -2.19
CA TYR A 638 -6.53 71.52 -1.19
C TYR A 638 -6.53 70.89 0.25
N HIS A 639 -5.53 71.26 1.09
CA HIS A 639 -5.57 71.57 2.56
C HIS A 639 -6.08 70.55 3.62
N LEU A 640 -5.79 70.63 4.93
CA LEU A 640 -4.72 71.11 5.84
C LEU A 640 -5.17 70.64 7.26
N ASN A 641 -4.22 70.60 8.22
CA ASN A 641 -4.37 70.85 9.66
C ASN A 641 -4.54 69.73 10.72
N HIS A 642 -3.52 69.69 11.62
CA HIS A 642 -3.54 69.77 13.10
C HIS A 642 -4.21 68.64 13.92
N ASP A 643 -3.78 68.26 15.13
CA ASP A 643 -2.59 68.54 15.95
C ASP A 643 -2.60 67.58 17.17
N LEU A 644 -1.39 67.30 17.67
CA LEU A 644 -0.92 67.24 19.07
C LEU A 644 -1.68 66.47 20.17
N GLY A 645 -0.89 65.66 20.88
CA GLY A 645 -1.19 65.21 22.25
C GLY A 645 -0.08 64.37 22.89
N SER A 646 1.12 64.94 23.09
CA SER A 646 2.20 64.34 23.90
C SER A 646 2.24 64.97 25.29
N ILE A 647 2.25 64.18 26.39
CA ILE A 647 2.81 64.60 27.70
C ILE A 647 3.42 63.38 28.45
N ASN A 648 4.74 63.45 28.64
CA ASN A 648 5.60 63.12 29.80
C ASN A 648 5.00 62.34 31.00
N ALA A 649 5.61 61.21 31.41
CA ALA A 649 6.78 61.04 32.29
C ALA A 649 6.52 61.33 33.79
N GLN A 650 6.67 60.31 34.65
CA GLN A 650 7.66 60.24 35.76
C GLN A 650 7.30 59.24 36.88
N GLN A 651 8.33 58.48 37.25
CA GLN A 651 8.81 58.14 38.60
C GLN A 651 8.14 57.06 39.49
N GLY A 652 9.06 56.25 40.06
CA GLY A 652 8.90 55.35 41.21
C GLY A 652 9.21 53.89 40.82
N GLY A 653 10.40 53.30 40.98
CA GLY A 653 11.46 53.51 41.96
C GLY A 653 11.49 52.36 42.97
N THR A 654 12.70 51.82 43.23
CA THR A 654 13.12 50.74 44.17
C THR A 654 12.81 49.28 43.77
N SER A 655 13.74 48.49 43.21
CA SER A 655 14.97 47.83 43.77
C SER A 655 14.64 46.80 44.87
N VAL A 656 15.07 45.53 44.78
CA VAL A 656 16.44 45.07 45.14
C VAL A 656 16.66 43.57 44.78
N MET A 657 17.84 43.29 44.19
CA MET A 657 18.73 42.09 44.21
C MET A 657 18.27 40.70 43.69
N MET A 658 18.97 40.12 42.69
CA MET A 658 20.22 39.29 42.74
C MET A 658 19.98 37.94 43.47
N THR A 659 20.39 36.74 43.02
CA THR A 659 21.47 36.27 42.12
C THR A 659 21.36 34.75 41.93
N ASP A 660 21.82 34.26 40.78
CA ASP A 660 22.64 33.06 40.49
C ASP A 660 22.34 31.62 41.00
N HIS A 661 22.29 30.74 39.98
CA HIS A 661 23.06 29.52 39.75
C HIS A 661 23.28 28.46 40.86
N SER A 662 22.80 27.26 40.52
CA SER A 662 23.56 26.00 40.40
C SER A 662 23.67 25.00 41.57
N PHE A 663 23.72 23.74 41.13
CA PHE A 663 24.46 22.58 41.65
C PHE A 663 23.71 21.36 42.22
N TRP A 664 24.25 20.23 41.79
CA TRP A 664 23.83 18.83 41.90
C TRP A 664 24.06 18.17 43.27
N SER A 665 23.24 17.15 43.53
CA SER A 665 23.59 15.83 44.12
C SER A 665 23.87 15.65 45.63
N SER A 666 23.17 14.65 46.18
CA SER A 666 23.72 13.41 46.75
C SER A 666 23.49 13.10 48.25
N ILE A 667 23.41 11.77 48.49
CA ILE A 667 23.62 10.96 49.73
C ILE A 667 22.32 10.50 50.43
N MET A 668 21.85 9.24 50.35
CA MET A 668 22.37 7.88 50.76
C MET A 668 22.45 7.68 52.31
N SER A 669 21.49 6.97 52.93
CA SER A 669 21.60 5.57 53.47
C SER A 669 21.61 5.53 55.03
N PRO A 670 21.61 4.39 55.80
CA PRO A 670 21.31 2.95 55.55
C PRO A 670 20.52 2.16 56.66
N GLY A 671 20.00 0.95 56.31
CA GLY A 671 19.97 -0.34 57.07
C GLY A 671 19.13 -0.51 58.37
N GLN A 672 18.73 -1.69 58.89
CA GLN A 672 18.69 -3.11 58.47
C GLN A 672 17.97 -3.95 59.58
N HIS A 673 17.40 -5.13 59.23
CA HIS A 673 17.17 -6.40 60.01
C HIS A 673 15.75 -7.00 59.88
N VAL A 674 15.51 -8.05 59.08
CA VAL A 674 15.70 -9.54 59.25
C VAL A 674 14.51 -10.25 59.95
N ALA A 675 13.77 -11.10 59.21
CA ALA A 675 13.47 -12.53 59.53
C ALA A 675 12.48 -13.17 58.49
N HIS A 676 12.78 -14.41 58.09
CA HIS A 676 11.97 -15.43 57.35
C HIS A 676 11.78 -16.65 58.31
N PRO A 677 11.13 -17.81 58.00
CA PRO A 677 10.27 -18.27 56.88
C PRO A 677 9.03 -19.16 57.29
N ASP A 678 8.35 -19.74 56.29
CA ASP A 678 7.76 -21.12 56.20
C ASP A 678 6.24 -21.44 56.33
N GLN A 679 5.80 -22.22 55.30
CA GLN A 679 4.78 -23.29 55.20
C GLN A 679 3.26 -22.98 55.16
N PHE A 680 2.58 -23.38 54.07
CA PHE A 680 1.79 -24.65 54.03
C PHE A 680 1.33 -25.02 52.60
N LEU A 681 1.41 -26.32 52.32
CA LEU A 681 0.99 -27.06 51.12
C LEU A 681 -0.42 -27.66 51.32
N GLU A 682 -1.06 -27.99 50.18
CA GLU A 682 -1.86 -29.21 49.92
C GLU A 682 -3.39 -29.32 50.16
N ASN A 683 -4.06 -29.70 49.06
CA ASN A 683 -4.97 -30.86 48.86
C ASN A 683 -6.51 -30.75 48.75
N THR A 684 -6.99 -31.53 47.76
CA THR A 684 -8.26 -32.30 47.55
C THR A 684 -9.26 -31.71 46.54
N HIS A 685 -9.51 -32.28 45.34
CA HIS A 685 -10.01 -33.60 44.83
C HIS A 685 -11.55 -33.79 44.78
N PHE A 686 -12.04 -34.00 43.54
CA PHE A 686 -13.18 -34.80 43.01
C PHE A 686 -14.52 -34.95 43.75
N SER A 687 -15.63 -34.79 42.99
CA SER A 687 -16.62 -35.87 42.78
C SER A 687 -17.67 -35.58 41.69
N ASN A 688 -17.92 -36.61 40.87
CA ASN A 688 -18.97 -36.79 39.86
C ASN A 688 -20.41 -36.87 40.44
N GLY A 689 -21.42 -36.66 39.57
CA GLY A 689 -22.62 -37.50 39.56
C GLY A 689 -23.95 -36.87 39.11
N GLY A 690 -24.52 -37.37 37.99
CA GLY A 690 -25.97 -37.70 37.92
C GLY A 690 -26.89 -36.95 36.94
N VAL A 691 -27.12 -37.56 35.77
CA VAL A 691 -28.32 -37.46 34.87
C VAL A 691 -29.36 -38.52 35.41
N PRO A 692 -30.71 -38.60 35.13
CA PRO A 692 -31.45 -38.25 33.89
C PRO A 692 -32.95 -37.81 33.97
N GLY A 693 -33.51 -37.42 32.82
CA GLY A 693 -34.96 -37.39 32.50
C GLY A 693 -35.26 -36.52 31.25
N ASN A 694 -35.26 -37.04 30.02
CA ASN A 694 -36.39 -37.63 29.26
C ASN A 694 -37.68 -36.79 29.26
N LEU A 695 -38.47 -36.62 28.20
CA LEU A 695 -38.44 -36.86 26.74
C LEU A 695 -39.81 -36.28 26.23
N SER A 696 -39.92 -36.06 24.92
CA SER A 696 -41.15 -36.03 24.10
C SER A 696 -42.21 -34.92 24.30
N ASP A 697 -42.41 -34.12 23.25
CA ASP A 697 -43.63 -34.09 22.41
C ASP A 697 -43.24 -33.42 21.06
N LEU A 698 -43.18 -34.16 19.92
CA LEU A 698 -44.24 -34.40 18.92
C LEU A 698 -44.77 -33.09 18.27
N SER A 699 -44.92 -32.91 16.95
CA SER A 699 -44.67 -33.66 15.71
C SER A 699 -45.28 -32.87 14.53
N MET A 700 -45.00 -33.34 13.30
CA MET A 700 -45.67 -33.10 12.00
C MET A 700 -45.13 -31.94 11.16
N GLU A 701 -44.72 -32.04 9.90
CA GLU A 701 -44.79 -32.97 8.73
C GLU A 701 -45.22 -32.12 7.51
N LEU A 702 -45.00 -32.67 6.30
CA LEU A 702 -45.36 -32.22 4.94
C LEU A 702 -44.20 -31.53 4.18
N ASP A 703 -43.82 -31.89 2.96
CA ASP A 703 -44.15 -33.01 2.08
C ASP A 703 -43.13 -32.97 0.91
N MET A 704 -42.69 -34.12 0.40
CA MET A 704 -41.90 -34.19 -0.85
C MET A 704 -42.70 -34.89 -1.95
N PRO A 705 -42.55 -34.48 -3.23
CA PRO A 705 -42.82 -35.36 -4.36
C PRO A 705 -41.54 -35.88 -5.05
N GLN A 706 -41.58 -37.15 -5.44
CA GLN A 706 -40.51 -37.92 -6.06
C GLN A 706 -40.43 -37.82 -7.60
N ALA A 707 -39.19 -37.87 -8.09
CA ALA A 707 -38.59 -38.61 -9.23
C ALA A 707 -39.21 -38.62 -10.65
N GLY A 708 -38.36 -38.34 -11.65
CA GLY A 708 -38.57 -38.69 -13.06
C GLY A 708 -37.41 -38.32 -14.01
N SER A 709 -36.50 -39.28 -14.25
CA SER A 709 -35.67 -39.57 -15.46
C SER A 709 -35.35 -38.48 -16.52
N SER A 710 -34.06 -38.29 -16.84
CA SER A 710 -33.40 -38.71 -18.11
C SER A 710 -32.12 -37.90 -18.41
N MET A 711 -31.13 -38.57 -19.00
CA MET A 711 -29.83 -38.02 -19.41
C MET A 711 -29.97 -37.07 -20.60
N SER A 712 -29.28 -35.92 -20.57
CA SER A 712 -28.35 -35.49 -21.64
C SER A 712 -27.72 -34.11 -21.32
N SER A 713 -26.40 -34.02 -21.56
CA SER A 713 -25.59 -32.85 -21.92
C SER A 713 -25.95 -31.45 -21.42
N GLN A 714 -25.00 -30.75 -20.77
CA GLN A 714 -24.33 -29.54 -21.31
C GLN A 714 -23.50 -28.79 -20.27
N ASP A 715 -22.27 -28.46 -20.68
CA ASP A 715 -21.51 -27.28 -20.27
C ASP A 715 -22.39 -26.02 -20.37
N GLU A 716 -22.89 -25.46 -19.27
CA GLU A 716 -23.47 -24.09 -19.29
C GLU A 716 -23.67 -23.39 -17.92
N SER A 717 -23.22 -23.95 -16.78
CA SER A 717 -23.54 -23.37 -15.44
C SER A 717 -22.48 -22.45 -14.81
N LEU A 718 -21.38 -22.14 -15.50
CA LEU A 718 -20.31 -21.27 -14.99
C LEU A 718 -20.55 -19.76 -15.20
N THR A 719 -21.61 -19.36 -15.91
CA THR A 719 -21.98 -17.96 -16.17
C THR A 719 -23.04 -17.41 -15.20
N ALA A 720 -23.58 -18.23 -14.29
CA ALA A 720 -24.76 -17.86 -13.50
C ALA A 720 -24.48 -17.26 -12.11
N LEU A 721 -23.23 -17.26 -11.60
CA LEU A 721 -22.92 -16.86 -10.22
C LEU A 721 -22.22 -15.49 -10.06
N GLN A 722 -22.05 -14.74 -11.15
CA GLN A 722 -21.69 -13.31 -11.08
C GLN A 722 -22.90 -12.36 -10.89
N SER A 723 -24.12 -12.90 -10.71
CA SER A 723 -25.35 -12.10 -10.71
C SER A 723 -26.05 -11.95 -9.34
N SER A 724 -25.56 -12.56 -8.25
CA SER A 724 -26.34 -12.63 -6.99
C SER A 724 -26.14 -11.49 -5.98
N LEU A 725 -25.39 -10.44 -6.31
CA LEU A 725 -25.43 -9.16 -5.57
C LEU A 725 -26.49 -8.17 -6.13
N LEU A 726 -27.31 -8.61 -7.08
CA LEU A 726 -28.45 -7.85 -7.59
C LEU A 726 -29.71 -8.24 -6.81
N PRO A 727 -30.56 -7.27 -6.40
CA PRO A 727 -31.94 -7.59 -6.05
C PRO A 727 -32.57 -8.37 -7.20
N ALA A 728 -33.38 -9.38 -6.84
CA ALA A 728 -34.10 -10.29 -7.72
C ALA A 728 -34.51 -9.67 -9.07
N ASN A 729 -34.32 -10.46 -10.14
CA ASN A 729 -34.86 -10.30 -11.48
C ASN A 729 -36.20 -9.52 -11.49
N SER A 730 -36.11 -8.21 -11.66
CA SER A 730 -37.12 -7.48 -12.40
C SER A 730 -36.81 -7.73 -13.87
N PRO A 731 -37.77 -8.18 -14.69
CA PRO A 731 -37.52 -8.50 -16.10
C PRO A 731 -36.85 -7.31 -16.77
N ALA A 732 -35.95 -7.62 -17.71
CA ALA A 732 -35.38 -6.63 -18.62
C ALA A 732 -36.51 -5.81 -19.22
N SER A 733 -36.77 -4.63 -18.67
CA SER A 733 -37.44 -3.57 -19.38
C SER A 733 -36.36 -2.96 -20.26
N SER A 734 -36.02 -3.70 -21.33
CA SER A 734 -35.31 -3.14 -22.46
C SER A 734 -36.05 -1.88 -22.86
N ILE A 735 -35.43 -0.72 -22.66
CA ILE A 735 -35.95 0.49 -23.31
C ILE A 735 -35.93 0.15 -24.80
N SER A 736 -37.07 0.29 -25.47
CA SER A 736 -37.13 0.26 -26.92
C SER A 736 -36.13 1.30 -27.43
N GLU A 737 -34.97 0.86 -27.94
CA GLU A 737 -33.89 1.78 -28.37
C GLU A 737 -34.33 2.68 -29.52
N THR A 738 -35.40 2.28 -30.21
CA THR A 738 -36.15 3.13 -31.13
C THR A 738 -36.90 4.20 -30.32
N ASN A 739 -36.39 5.44 -30.38
CA ASN A 739 -37.00 6.71 -29.91
C ASN A 739 -36.45 7.35 -28.61
N ILE A 740 -35.26 6.96 -28.11
CA ILE A 740 -34.61 7.74 -27.03
C ILE A 740 -34.04 9.05 -27.63
N PRO A 741 -34.41 10.25 -27.12
CA PRO A 741 -33.92 11.52 -27.67
C PRO A 741 -32.57 11.89 -27.03
N TYR A 742 -31.49 11.27 -27.49
CA TYR A 742 -30.16 11.44 -26.88
C TYR A 742 -29.64 12.88 -26.92
N ASP A 743 -29.91 13.61 -27.99
CA ASP A 743 -29.55 15.04 -28.09
C ASP A 743 -30.28 15.88 -27.03
N ASP A 744 -31.57 15.63 -26.80
CA ASP A 744 -32.34 16.29 -25.74
C ASP A 744 -31.78 15.94 -24.36
N LEU A 745 -31.39 14.68 -24.13
CA LEU A 745 -30.78 14.26 -22.87
C LEU A 745 -29.42 14.94 -22.62
N LEU A 746 -28.63 15.16 -23.67
CA LEU A 746 -27.38 15.90 -23.57
C LEU A 746 -27.63 17.39 -23.28
N GLN A 747 -28.61 17.99 -23.94
CA GLN A 747 -29.00 19.38 -23.67
C GLN A 747 -29.49 19.53 -22.21
N LEU A 748 -30.33 18.61 -21.74
CA LEU A 748 -30.79 18.57 -20.36
C LEU A 748 -29.65 18.42 -19.36
N TYR A 749 -28.59 17.67 -19.69
CA TYR A 749 -27.39 17.59 -18.84
C TYR A 749 -26.76 18.98 -18.67
N PHE A 750 -26.47 19.69 -19.77
CA PHE A 750 -25.84 21.01 -19.71
C PHE A 750 -26.74 22.08 -19.09
N GLU A 751 -28.07 21.93 -19.17
CA GLU A 751 -29.02 22.88 -18.59
C GLU A 751 -29.36 22.62 -17.12
N LYS A 752 -29.30 21.36 -16.65
CA LYS A 752 -29.85 20.95 -15.35
C LYS A 752 -28.84 20.31 -14.42
N ILE A 753 -27.77 19.69 -14.96
CA ILE A 753 -26.76 18.98 -14.18
C ILE A 753 -25.45 19.76 -14.10
N GLN A 754 -24.89 20.16 -15.25
CA GLN A 754 -23.66 20.94 -15.31
C GLN A 754 -23.68 22.19 -14.38
N PRO A 755 -24.78 22.95 -14.24
CA PRO A 755 -24.80 24.10 -13.32
C PRO A 755 -24.36 23.82 -11.88
N PHE A 756 -24.61 22.62 -11.35
CA PHE A 756 -24.20 22.24 -9.99
C PHE A 756 -23.03 21.24 -9.98
N LEU A 757 -22.75 20.56 -11.09
CA LEU A 757 -21.61 19.66 -11.25
C LEU A 757 -20.80 20.03 -12.51
N PRO A 758 -20.14 21.21 -12.54
CA PRO A 758 -19.63 21.79 -13.77
C PRO A 758 -18.26 21.20 -14.12
N MET A 759 -18.29 20.21 -15.02
CA MET A 759 -17.16 19.32 -15.27
C MET A 759 -16.60 19.40 -16.69
N PHE A 760 -17.43 19.73 -17.69
CA PHE A 760 -17.03 19.67 -19.11
C PHE A 760 -16.94 21.06 -19.74
N HIS A 761 -15.91 21.31 -20.55
CA HIS A 761 -15.86 22.54 -21.34
C HIS A 761 -16.89 22.44 -22.47
N ARG A 762 -18.09 23.02 -22.27
CA ARG A 762 -19.25 22.84 -23.16
C ARG A 762 -18.95 23.10 -24.64
N PRO A 763 -18.23 24.17 -25.05
CA PRO A 763 -17.89 24.39 -26.46
C PRO A 763 -17.08 23.23 -27.07
N ASN A 764 -16.09 22.70 -26.34
CA ASN A 764 -15.25 21.60 -26.83
C ASN A 764 -16.06 20.30 -26.87
N PHE A 765 -16.87 20.05 -25.84
CA PHE A 765 -17.70 18.85 -25.75
C PHE A 765 -18.75 18.81 -26.87
N GLU A 766 -19.46 19.92 -27.10
CA GLU A 766 -20.42 20.00 -28.21
C GLU A 766 -19.71 19.83 -29.56
N GLN A 767 -18.53 20.39 -29.76
CA GLN A 767 -17.75 20.19 -30.99
C GLN A 767 -17.36 18.72 -31.19
N GLU A 768 -17.01 18.00 -30.13
CA GLU A 768 -16.64 16.59 -30.16
C GLU A 768 -17.81 15.69 -30.62
N PHE A 769 -19.01 15.93 -30.08
CA PHE A 769 -20.17 15.03 -30.19
C PHE A 769 -21.28 15.48 -31.16
N ARG A 770 -21.27 16.73 -31.66
CA ARG A 770 -22.31 17.27 -32.56
C ARG A 770 -22.58 16.36 -33.78
N GLY A 771 -23.84 15.94 -33.93
CA GLY A 771 -24.31 15.13 -35.06
C GLY A 771 -23.78 13.69 -35.09
N LYS A 772 -23.11 13.24 -34.02
CA LYS A 772 -22.57 11.88 -33.89
C LYS A 772 -23.38 11.01 -32.93
N ILE A 773 -24.06 11.61 -31.96
CA ILE A 773 -24.69 10.93 -30.81
C ILE A 773 -25.65 9.80 -31.23
N ASP A 774 -26.51 10.03 -32.24
CA ASP A 774 -27.44 9.00 -32.75
C ASP A 774 -26.76 7.82 -33.47
N LYS A 775 -25.52 8.01 -33.95
CA LYS A 775 -24.71 6.99 -34.66
C LYS A 775 -23.70 6.29 -33.74
N LEU A 776 -23.46 6.85 -32.55
CA LEU A 776 -22.67 6.18 -31.53
C LEU A 776 -23.54 5.06 -31.01
N SER A 777 -23.39 3.85 -31.55
CA SER A 777 -23.98 2.70 -30.92
C SER A 777 -23.45 2.69 -29.48
N LEU A 778 -24.33 2.92 -28.52
CA LEU A 778 -24.02 2.76 -27.10
C LEU A 778 -23.62 1.29 -26.81
N SER A 779 -23.67 0.41 -27.83
CA SER A 779 -22.97 -0.85 -27.99
C SER A 779 -21.71 -0.74 -28.89
N THR A 780 -20.56 -0.50 -28.27
CA THR A 780 -19.18 -0.95 -28.62
C THR A 780 -18.57 -0.87 -30.04
N SER A 781 -19.26 -0.51 -31.14
CA SER A 781 -18.73 -0.77 -32.49
C SER A 781 -18.22 0.44 -33.28
N SER A 782 -18.35 1.69 -32.80
CA SER A 782 -17.76 2.85 -33.50
C SER A 782 -17.24 4.01 -32.63
N THR A 783 -17.39 3.94 -31.30
CA THR A 783 -16.99 5.01 -30.35
C THR A 783 -15.87 4.53 -29.44
N SER A 784 -15.00 5.43 -28.95
CA SER A 784 -14.12 5.09 -27.83
C SER A 784 -14.97 4.67 -26.63
N ARG A 785 -14.60 3.57 -25.98
CA ARG A 785 -15.36 3.01 -24.83
C ARG A 785 -15.52 4.03 -23.69
N GLU A 786 -14.55 4.92 -23.53
CA GLU A 786 -14.55 5.99 -22.54
C GLU A 786 -15.66 7.03 -22.81
N SER A 787 -15.85 7.44 -24.06
CA SER A 787 -16.91 8.40 -24.41
C SER A 787 -18.29 7.77 -24.26
N ALA A 788 -18.44 6.48 -24.57
CA ALA A 788 -19.69 5.75 -24.30
C ALA A 788 -19.99 5.67 -22.79
N PHE A 789 -18.96 5.47 -21.95
CA PHE A 789 -19.10 5.46 -20.50
C PHE A 789 -19.57 6.82 -19.97
N VAL A 790 -18.90 7.91 -20.37
CA VAL A 790 -19.26 9.28 -19.97
C VAL A 790 -20.69 9.61 -20.39
N LEU A 791 -21.08 9.36 -21.65
CA LEU A 791 -22.43 9.67 -22.14
C LEU A 791 -23.52 8.89 -21.38
N ASN A 792 -23.32 7.60 -21.12
CA ASN A 792 -24.28 6.84 -20.30
C ASN A 792 -24.38 7.39 -18.87
N ALA A 793 -23.26 7.80 -18.25
CA ALA A 793 -23.28 8.41 -16.93
C ALA A 793 -23.98 9.80 -16.94
N MET A 794 -23.82 10.60 -18.00
CA MET A 794 -24.54 11.87 -18.19
C MET A 794 -26.05 11.64 -18.32
N PHE A 795 -26.45 10.66 -19.14
CA PHE A 795 -27.86 10.32 -19.37
C PHE A 795 -28.53 9.73 -18.13
N ALA A 796 -27.79 9.00 -17.29
CA ALA A 796 -28.28 8.56 -16.00
C ALA A 796 -28.74 9.74 -15.13
N LEU A 797 -28.00 10.85 -15.14
CA LEU A 797 -28.37 12.05 -14.41
C LEU A 797 -29.50 12.84 -15.10
N SER A 798 -29.45 13.02 -16.42
CA SER A 798 -30.38 13.92 -17.14
C SER A 798 -31.75 13.32 -17.48
N ALA A 799 -31.88 11.99 -17.61
CA ALA A 799 -33.13 11.33 -18.02
C ALA A 799 -34.34 11.64 -17.11
N ARG A 800 -34.09 11.94 -15.83
CA ARG A 800 -35.13 12.34 -14.87
C ARG A 800 -35.87 13.64 -15.25
N PHE A 801 -35.24 14.48 -16.07
CA PHE A 801 -35.79 15.76 -16.52
C PHE A 801 -36.47 15.70 -17.89
N SER A 802 -36.33 14.59 -18.62
CA SER A 802 -36.92 14.44 -19.94
C SER A 802 -38.44 14.28 -19.87
N SER A 803 -39.19 14.88 -20.79
CA SER A 803 -40.63 14.64 -20.96
C SER A 803 -40.95 13.70 -22.12
N ALA A 804 -39.94 13.06 -22.71
CA ALA A 804 -40.13 12.23 -23.88
C ALA A 804 -40.98 10.98 -23.60
N ASP A 805 -41.79 10.59 -24.57
CA ASP A 805 -42.70 9.43 -24.48
C ASP A 805 -41.95 8.11 -24.22
N ALA A 806 -40.68 8.04 -24.62
CA ALA A 806 -39.78 6.91 -24.37
C ALA A 806 -39.57 6.59 -22.86
N PHE A 807 -39.93 7.51 -21.96
CA PHE A 807 -39.85 7.33 -20.50
C PHE A 807 -41.22 7.36 -19.80
N SER A 808 -42.31 7.19 -20.55
CA SER A 808 -43.67 7.27 -20.04
C SER A 808 -44.04 6.13 -19.08
N ASP A 809 -43.36 4.98 -19.18
CA ASP A 809 -43.53 3.79 -18.35
C ASP A 809 -42.81 3.85 -16.99
N ARG A 810 -42.01 4.91 -16.74
CA ARG A 810 -41.17 5.04 -15.54
C ARG A 810 -41.38 6.34 -14.77
N GLY A 811 -41.33 6.20 -13.45
CA GLY A 811 -41.25 7.34 -12.52
C GLY A 811 -39.98 8.16 -12.76
N ARG A 812 -40.05 9.48 -12.58
CA ARG A 812 -38.96 10.42 -12.91
C ARG A 812 -37.61 10.04 -12.27
N THR A 813 -37.64 9.61 -11.02
CA THR A 813 -36.45 9.20 -10.24
C THR A 813 -35.71 7.99 -10.82
N THR A 814 -36.43 7.07 -11.47
CA THR A 814 -35.88 5.79 -11.96
C THR A 814 -35.52 5.79 -13.45
N ARG A 815 -35.82 6.87 -14.19
CA ARG A 815 -35.54 6.97 -15.64
C ARG A 815 -34.06 6.83 -16.00
N GLY A 816 -33.17 7.22 -15.08
CA GLY A 816 -31.72 7.16 -15.27
C GLY A 816 -31.10 5.77 -15.07
N GLU A 817 -31.80 4.86 -14.39
CA GLU A 817 -31.23 3.59 -13.93
C GLU A 817 -30.71 2.69 -15.07
N PRO A 818 -31.40 2.57 -16.21
CA PRO A 818 -30.89 1.80 -17.35
C PRO A 818 -29.55 2.32 -17.87
N PHE A 819 -29.34 3.65 -17.88
CA PHE A 819 -28.07 4.25 -18.30
C PHE A 819 -26.98 4.05 -17.25
N ALA A 820 -27.32 4.16 -15.95
CA ALA A 820 -26.38 3.92 -14.86
C ALA A 820 -25.82 2.50 -14.89
N ARG A 821 -26.67 1.48 -15.12
CA ARG A 821 -26.24 0.07 -15.25
C ARG A 821 -25.30 -0.14 -16.45
N ARG A 822 -25.58 0.49 -17.59
CA ARG A 822 -24.68 0.43 -18.77
C ARG A 822 -23.34 1.07 -18.45
N ALA A 823 -23.34 2.21 -17.77
CA ALA A 823 -22.12 2.88 -17.34
C ALA A 823 -21.28 2.01 -16.39
N GLU A 824 -21.91 1.34 -15.41
CA GLU A 824 -21.25 0.39 -14.51
C GLU A 824 -20.63 -0.78 -15.27
N HIS A 825 -21.36 -1.37 -16.21
CA HIS A 825 -20.84 -2.47 -17.02
C HIS A 825 -19.64 -2.05 -17.88
N LEU A 826 -19.67 -0.83 -18.45
CA LEU A 826 -18.54 -0.28 -19.20
C LEU A 826 -17.31 -0.06 -18.30
N LEU A 827 -17.51 0.38 -17.06
CA LEU A 827 -16.43 0.55 -16.07
C LEU A 827 -15.83 -0.80 -15.63
N GLU A 828 -16.64 -1.82 -15.38
CA GLU A 828 -16.19 -3.16 -14.99
C GLU A 828 -15.38 -3.85 -16.11
N ASN A 829 -15.82 -3.68 -17.36
CA ASN A 829 -15.09 -4.18 -18.52
C ASN A 829 -13.76 -3.44 -18.74
N HIS A 830 -13.67 -2.15 -18.39
CA HIS A 830 -12.41 -1.40 -18.42
C HIS A 830 -11.40 -1.94 -17.42
N ASN A 831 -11.84 -2.17 -16.17
CA ASN A 831 -11.00 -2.69 -15.08
C ASN A 831 -10.52 -4.13 -15.30
N SER A 832 -11.25 -4.91 -16.08
CA SER A 832 -10.90 -6.31 -16.40
C SER A 832 -9.87 -6.45 -17.52
N SER A 833 -9.51 -5.35 -18.20
CA SER A 833 -8.50 -5.36 -19.26
C SER A 833 -7.09 -5.26 -18.68
N ALA A 834 -6.15 -6.07 -19.18
CA ALA A 834 -4.78 -6.23 -18.63
C ALA A 834 -3.89 -4.96 -18.64
N ILE A 835 -4.40 -3.81 -19.14
CA ILE A 835 -3.71 -2.51 -19.21
C ILE A 835 -4.74 -1.37 -19.02
N GLY A 836 -5.58 -1.43 -17.98
CA GLY A 836 -6.53 -0.35 -17.70
C GLY A 836 -5.84 0.92 -17.18
N GLN A 837 -5.33 1.78 -18.07
CA GLN A 837 -4.81 3.10 -17.68
C GLN A 837 -5.97 4.04 -17.29
N SER A 838 -5.84 4.77 -16.19
CA SER A 838 -6.77 5.83 -15.81
C SER A 838 -6.67 7.03 -16.77
N SER A 839 -7.81 7.56 -17.19
CA SER A 839 -7.91 8.76 -18.03
C SER A 839 -8.83 9.80 -17.40
N LEU A 840 -8.68 11.07 -17.78
CA LEU A 840 -9.59 12.14 -17.32
C LEU A 840 -11.05 11.83 -17.67
N ARG A 841 -11.32 11.26 -18.86
CA ARG A 841 -12.67 10.91 -19.30
C ARG A 841 -13.28 9.81 -18.43
N ILE A 842 -12.50 8.80 -18.05
CA ILE A 842 -12.99 7.75 -17.14
C ILE A 842 -13.22 8.31 -15.74
N LEU A 843 -12.35 9.18 -15.24
CA LEU A 843 -12.59 9.88 -13.97
C LEU A 843 -13.88 10.70 -14.04
N GLN A 844 -14.08 11.49 -15.10
CA GLN A 844 -15.30 12.27 -15.32
C GLN A 844 -16.55 11.38 -15.33
N GLY A 845 -16.52 10.22 -16.01
CA GLY A 845 -17.60 9.24 -15.99
C GLY A 845 -17.86 8.65 -14.58
N CYS A 846 -16.80 8.36 -13.82
CA CYS A 846 -16.92 7.89 -12.44
C CYS A 846 -17.54 8.94 -11.52
N ILE A 847 -17.16 10.22 -11.65
CA ILE A 847 -17.74 11.32 -10.87
C ILE A 847 -19.25 11.42 -11.13
N LEU A 848 -19.67 11.37 -12.40
CA LEU A 848 -21.09 11.40 -12.78
C LEU A 848 -21.86 10.21 -12.20
N LEU A 849 -21.30 9.00 -12.30
CA LEU A 849 -21.92 7.80 -11.78
C LEU A 849 -22.00 7.79 -10.25
N ALA A 850 -20.96 8.26 -9.56
CA ALA A 850 -20.96 8.46 -8.11
C ALA A 850 -22.04 9.47 -7.69
N CYS A 851 -22.16 10.60 -8.39
CA CYS A 851 -23.21 11.59 -8.16
C CYS A 851 -24.62 10.99 -8.35
N TYR A 852 -24.83 10.15 -9.38
CA TYR A 852 -26.10 9.44 -9.57
C TYR A 852 -26.41 8.55 -8.36
N ARG A 853 -25.47 7.70 -7.95
CA ARG A 853 -25.67 6.76 -6.83
C ARG A 853 -25.84 7.45 -5.48
N LEU A 854 -25.18 8.58 -5.25
CA LEU A 854 -25.37 9.41 -4.04
C LEU A 854 -26.77 10.03 -4.00
N SER A 855 -27.24 10.56 -5.14
CA SER A 855 -28.57 11.18 -5.25
C SER A 855 -29.74 10.19 -5.35
N SER A 856 -29.44 8.90 -5.55
CA SER A 856 -30.37 7.75 -5.43
C SER A 856 -30.46 7.17 -3.99
N GLY A 857 -30.33 8.04 -2.98
CA GLY A 857 -30.55 7.69 -1.57
C GLY A 857 -29.32 7.18 -0.81
N ILE A 858 -28.09 7.50 -1.22
CA ILE A 858 -26.85 7.21 -0.48
C ILE A 858 -26.69 5.71 -0.13
N THR A 859 -26.07 4.97 -1.04
CA THR A 859 -25.81 3.52 -0.90
C THR A 859 -24.34 3.25 -0.57
N SER A 860 -24.02 2.04 -0.11
CA SER A 860 -22.62 1.59 0.02
C SER A 860 -21.87 1.66 -1.31
N ARG A 861 -22.55 1.38 -2.43
CA ARG A 861 -22.01 1.50 -3.78
C ARG A 861 -21.59 2.93 -4.11
N ALA A 862 -22.37 3.92 -3.66
CA ALA A 862 -22.03 5.33 -3.83
C ALA A 862 -20.70 5.68 -3.16
N TRP A 863 -20.47 5.19 -1.93
CA TRP A 863 -19.21 5.37 -1.21
C TRP A 863 -18.01 4.74 -1.94
N VAL A 864 -18.16 3.52 -2.44
CA VAL A 864 -17.11 2.83 -3.20
C VAL A 864 -16.72 3.60 -4.47
N LEU A 865 -17.71 4.11 -5.21
CA LEU A 865 -17.48 4.91 -6.41
C LEU A 865 -16.82 6.25 -6.09
N THR A 866 -17.20 6.92 -5.00
CA THR A 866 -16.52 8.13 -4.53
C THR A 866 -15.06 7.85 -4.19
N GLY A 867 -14.76 6.75 -3.48
CA GLY A 867 -13.39 6.34 -3.20
C GLY A 867 -12.58 5.98 -4.46
N LEU A 868 -13.23 5.44 -5.49
CA LEU A 868 -12.61 5.24 -6.81
C LEU A 868 -12.25 6.57 -7.46
N CYS A 869 -13.14 7.56 -7.42
CA CYS A 869 -12.86 8.91 -7.95
C CYS A 869 -11.63 9.53 -7.26
N SER A 870 -11.54 9.45 -5.92
CA SER A 870 -10.42 9.99 -5.16
C SER A 870 -9.09 9.35 -5.56
N ARG A 871 -9.03 8.01 -5.66
CA ARG A 871 -7.81 7.30 -6.07
C ARG A 871 -7.40 7.62 -7.50
N MET A 872 -8.36 7.68 -8.43
CA MET A 872 -8.09 8.04 -9.83
C MET A 872 -7.63 9.49 -9.96
N ALA A 873 -8.17 10.42 -9.17
CA ALA A 873 -7.72 11.81 -9.16
C ALA A 873 -6.26 11.94 -8.67
N TYR A 874 -5.85 11.13 -7.67
CA TYR A 874 -4.46 11.02 -7.26
C TYR A 874 -3.57 10.38 -8.33
N GLU A 875 -4.02 9.27 -8.93
CA GLU A 875 -3.29 8.57 -10.00
C GLU A 875 -3.03 9.47 -11.22
N LEU A 876 -4.01 10.30 -11.59
CA LEU A 876 -3.88 11.30 -12.66
C LEU A 876 -3.04 12.51 -12.27
N GLY A 877 -2.52 12.58 -11.03
CA GLY A 877 -1.72 13.69 -10.54
C GLY A 877 -2.50 14.99 -10.38
N LEU A 878 -3.84 14.95 -10.33
CA LEU A 878 -4.64 16.17 -10.30
C LEU A 878 -4.34 17.01 -9.07
N HIS A 879 -4.16 16.39 -7.90
CA HIS A 879 -3.84 17.05 -6.63
C HIS A 879 -2.65 18.02 -6.63
N GLU A 880 -1.75 17.92 -7.61
CA GLU A 880 -0.55 18.78 -7.74
C GLU A 880 -0.59 19.65 -9.01
N LEU A 881 -1.74 19.72 -9.69
CA LEU A 881 -1.91 20.31 -11.02
C LEU A 881 -1.41 21.75 -11.15
N ASP A 882 -1.52 22.57 -10.10
CA ASP A 882 -1.13 23.97 -10.14
C ASP A 882 0.05 24.30 -9.21
N ARG A 883 0.76 23.29 -8.69
CA ARG A 883 1.88 23.49 -7.76
C ARG A 883 2.89 24.52 -8.26
N GLU A 884 3.23 24.46 -9.54
CA GLU A 884 4.17 25.38 -10.21
C GLU A 884 3.67 26.83 -10.28
N LEU A 885 2.36 27.03 -10.37
CA LEU A 885 1.73 28.36 -10.41
C LEU A 885 1.63 28.94 -9.00
N ILE A 886 1.38 28.08 -8.01
CA ILE A 886 1.29 28.46 -6.59
C ILE A 886 2.70 28.77 -6.04
N SER A 887 3.75 28.08 -6.48
CA SER A 887 5.14 28.34 -6.06
C SER A 887 5.76 29.56 -6.74
N GLY A 888 5.14 30.11 -7.79
CA GLY A 888 5.63 31.29 -8.51
C GLY A 888 6.72 31.00 -9.56
N ASP A 889 6.90 29.74 -9.97
CA ASP A 889 8.03 29.28 -10.79
C ASP A 889 7.85 29.45 -12.31
N VAL A 890 6.68 29.89 -12.79
CA VAL A 890 6.39 29.92 -14.24
C VAL A 890 5.72 31.21 -14.72
N SER A 891 6.42 31.93 -15.60
CA SER A 891 5.84 32.92 -16.52
C SER A 891 6.03 32.44 -17.96
N SER A 892 5.27 31.42 -18.39
CA SER A 892 5.39 30.84 -19.73
C SER A 892 4.15 31.11 -20.60
N PRO A 893 4.32 31.54 -21.87
CA PRO A 893 3.25 31.66 -22.86
C PRO A 893 2.46 30.36 -23.13
N GLN A 894 3.02 29.19 -22.80
CA GLN A 894 2.33 27.89 -22.95
C GLN A 894 1.11 27.74 -22.03
N TYR A 895 1.11 28.40 -20.86
CA TYR A 895 -0.01 28.36 -19.93
C TYR A 895 -1.33 28.82 -20.58
N VAL A 896 -1.27 29.82 -21.45
CA VAL A 896 -2.47 30.38 -22.13
C VAL A 896 -3.04 29.40 -23.16
N LEU A 897 -2.20 28.62 -23.83
CA LEU A 897 -2.62 27.67 -24.87
C LEU A 897 -3.30 26.42 -24.29
N GLU A 898 -2.91 26.00 -23.10
CA GLU A 898 -3.44 24.80 -22.41
C GLU A 898 -4.44 25.14 -21.28
N TRP A 899 -4.73 26.42 -21.08
CA TRP A 899 -5.48 26.91 -19.93
C TRP A 899 -6.87 26.26 -19.79
N VAL A 900 -7.61 26.16 -20.89
CA VAL A 900 -8.97 25.60 -20.90
C VAL A 900 -8.98 24.14 -20.45
N GLU A 901 -7.99 23.36 -20.90
CA GLU A 901 -7.86 21.94 -20.55
C GLU A 901 -7.39 21.76 -19.10
N ARG A 902 -6.49 22.62 -18.62
CA ARG A 902 -6.10 22.64 -17.20
C ARG A 902 -7.28 23.00 -16.31
N GLU A 903 -8.09 23.97 -16.71
CA GLU A 903 -9.31 24.33 -15.99
C GLU A 903 -10.33 23.17 -15.97
N GLU A 904 -10.44 22.37 -17.04
CA GLU A 904 -11.25 21.14 -17.04
C GLU A 904 -10.76 20.12 -16.00
N LYS A 905 -9.43 19.94 -15.87
CA LYS A 905 -8.80 19.08 -14.86
C LYS A 905 -9.02 19.60 -13.43
N ARG A 906 -8.88 20.92 -13.20
CA ARG A 906 -9.20 21.56 -11.91
C ARG A 906 -10.64 21.28 -11.51
N ARG A 907 -11.56 21.42 -12.45
CA ARG A 907 -12.98 21.17 -12.22
C ARG A 907 -13.27 19.72 -11.89
N ALA A 908 -12.61 18.76 -12.54
CA ALA A 908 -12.70 17.34 -12.19
C ALA A 908 -12.21 17.06 -10.75
N TRP A 909 -11.09 17.66 -10.33
CA TRP A 909 -10.63 17.57 -8.94
C TRP A 909 -11.66 18.14 -7.96
N TRP A 910 -12.13 19.37 -8.19
CA TRP A 910 -13.08 20.02 -7.28
C TRP A 910 -14.41 19.27 -7.22
N CYS A 911 -14.85 18.63 -8.31
CA CYS A 911 -15.99 17.72 -8.26
C CYS A 911 -15.71 16.46 -7.42
N CYS A 912 -14.50 15.88 -7.46
CA CYS A 912 -14.12 14.78 -6.55
C CYS A 912 -14.13 15.25 -5.09
N TYR A 913 -13.59 16.45 -4.83
CA TYR A 913 -13.58 17.08 -3.51
C TYR A 913 -15.00 17.27 -2.98
N GLU A 914 -15.92 17.77 -3.81
CA GLU A 914 -17.33 17.92 -3.47
C GLU A 914 -17.99 16.57 -3.13
N LEU A 915 -17.83 15.54 -3.96
CA LEU A 915 -18.45 14.23 -3.72
C LEU A 915 -17.87 13.49 -2.51
N ASP A 916 -16.55 13.54 -2.32
CA ASP A 916 -15.88 12.96 -1.14
C ASP A 916 -16.36 13.66 0.13
N HIS A 917 -16.42 15.00 0.10
CA HIS A 917 -16.91 15.77 1.23
C HIS A 917 -18.36 15.40 1.58
N LEU A 918 -19.25 15.42 0.59
CA LEU A 918 -20.67 15.13 0.80
C LEU A 918 -20.89 13.70 1.30
N ALA A 919 -20.29 12.70 0.64
CA ALA A 919 -20.47 11.31 1.01
C ALA A 919 -19.93 11.01 2.41
N SER A 920 -18.74 11.52 2.74
CA SER A 920 -18.09 11.32 4.04
C SER A 920 -18.85 12.00 5.18
N THR A 921 -19.22 13.27 4.97
CA THR A 921 -19.91 14.08 6.00
C THR A 921 -21.29 13.52 6.29
N LEU A 922 -22.07 13.16 5.25
CA LEU A 922 -23.42 12.63 5.42
C LEU A 922 -23.45 11.24 6.07
N THR A 923 -22.43 10.42 5.78
CA THR A 923 -22.31 9.05 6.32
C THR A 923 -21.47 8.95 7.59
N CYS A 924 -20.92 10.07 8.09
CA CYS A 924 -19.97 10.14 9.21
C CYS A 924 -18.81 9.13 9.03
N ARG A 925 -18.22 9.12 7.82
CA ARG A 925 -17.08 8.28 7.45
C ARG A 925 -15.84 9.13 7.20
N PRO A 926 -14.63 8.55 7.28
CA PRO A 926 -13.38 9.28 6.98
C PRO A 926 -13.34 9.76 5.54
N TYR A 927 -12.85 10.98 5.32
CA TYR A 927 -12.63 11.55 3.99
C TYR A 927 -11.55 10.78 3.21
N GLY A 928 -11.79 10.52 1.91
CA GLY A 928 -10.85 9.85 1.03
C GLY A 928 -9.79 10.77 0.42
N LEU A 929 -10.05 12.09 0.37
CA LEU A 929 -9.08 13.10 -0.07
C LEU A 929 -8.41 13.78 1.12
N ASP A 930 -7.08 13.76 1.12
CA ASP A 930 -6.25 14.49 2.07
C ASP A 930 -6.22 15.99 1.70
N ARG A 931 -6.79 16.83 2.57
CA ARG A 931 -6.83 18.28 2.37
C ARG A 931 -5.42 18.89 2.34
N GLN A 932 -4.45 18.33 3.06
CA GLN A 932 -3.07 18.84 3.09
C GLN A 932 -2.33 18.65 1.77
N ARG A 933 -2.86 17.80 0.87
CA ARG A 933 -2.30 17.53 -0.46
C ARG A 933 -3.18 18.11 -1.55
N THR A 934 -3.35 19.44 -1.54
CA THR A 934 -4.18 20.17 -2.51
C THR A 934 -3.43 21.40 -3.04
N ASP A 935 -2.59 21.20 -4.06
CA ASP A 935 -1.91 22.28 -4.78
C ASP A 935 -2.67 22.59 -6.08
N ILE A 936 -3.95 22.97 -5.93
CA ILE A 936 -4.84 23.31 -7.04
C ILE A 936 -5.51 24.66 -6.80
N LEU A 937 -5.58 25.47 -7.85
CA LEU A 937 -6.31 26.73 -7.84
C LEU A 937 -7.83 26.50 -7.85
N LEU A 938 -8.55 27.39 -7.17
CA LEU A 938 -10.01 27.41 -7.21
C LEU A 938 -10.52 27.66 -8.63
N PRO A 939 -11.63 27.05 -9.05
CA PRO A 939 -12.11 27.14 -10.43
C PRO A 939 -12.63 28.55 -10.73
N VAL A 940 -12.42 29.02 -11.95
CA VAL A 940 -12.90 30.35 -12.38
C VAL A 940 -14.36 30.29 -12.84
N SER A 941 -14.93 31.42 -13.27
CA SER A 941 -16.31 31.46 -13.74
C SER A 941 -16.51 30.63 -15.02
N ASP A 942 -17.69 30.05 -15.20
CA ASP A 942 -18.05 29.33 -16.44
C ASP A 942 -17.95 30.24 -17.67
N LYS A 943 -18.31 31.52 -17.50
CA LYS A 943 -18.23 32.53 -18.57
C LYS A 943 -16.80 32.70 -19.07
N ASP A 944 -15.84 32.87 -18.15
CA ASP A 944 -14.43 33.09 -18.51
C ASP A 944 -13.79 31.80 -19.02
N TRP A 945 -14.16 30.66 -18.43
CA TRP A 945 -13.72 29.35 -18.90
C TRP A 945 -14.18 29.06 -20.34
N TYR A 946 -15.48 29.22 -20.63
CA TYR A 946 -16.02 29.00 -21.98
C TYR A 946 -15.52 30.00 -23.02
N ALA A 947 -15.16 31.22 -22.59
CA ALA A 947 -14.54 32.21 -23.46
C ALA A 947 -13.05 31.96 -23.70
N GLY A 948 -12.45 31.00 -22.99
CA GLY A 948 -11.00 30.74 -23.04
C GLY A 948 -10.19 31.92 -22.51
N VAL A 949 -10.72 32.70 -21.56
CA VAL A 949 -10.08 33.88 -20.97
C VAL A 949 -9.42 33.51 -19.65
N PRO A 950 -8.08 33.44 -19.56
CA PRO A 950 -7.40 33.12 -18.32
C PRO A 950 -7.63 34.18 -17.26
N VAL A 951 -8.11 33.77 -16.09
CA VAL A 951 -8.25 34.60 -14.89
C VAL A 951 -7.35 34.04 -13.80
N ALA A 952 -6.54 34.90 -13.19
CA ALA A 952 -5.72 34.51 -12.05
C ALA A 952 -6.63 34.09 -10.88
N SER A 953 -6.28 32.96 -10.26
CA SER A 953 -7.04 32.34 -9.17
C SER A 953 -6.10 32.00 -8.02
N ALA A 954 -6.64 31.57 -6.89
CA ALA A 954 -5.91 31.27 -5.67
C ALA A 954 -6.10 29.82 -5.25
N SER A 955 -5.12 29.28 -4.50
CA SER A 955 -5.24 27.98 -3.84
C SER A 955 -6.06 28.10 -2.55
N LEU A 956 -6.72 27.01 -2.17
CA LEU A 956 -7.48 26.95 -0.93
C LEU A 956 -6.52 26.81 0.27
N THR A 957 -6.57 27.76 1.20
CA THR A 957 -5.71 27.77 2.39
C THR A 957 -6.10 26.65 3.36
N GLN A 958 -5.10 25.90 3.85
CA GLN A 958 -5.30 24.76 4.76
C GLN A 958 -5.34 25.13 6.24
N ASP A 959 -4.99 26.39 6.57
CA ASP A 959 -5.14 26.96 7.91
C ASP A 959 -6.61 27.33 8.15
N PRO A 960 -7.28 26.69 9.14
CA PRO A 960 -8.67 26.96 9.46
C PRO A 960 -8.99 28.44 9.72
N LEU A 961 -8.06 29.20 10.33
CA LEU A 961 -8.28 30.61 10.68
C LEU A 961 -8.17 31.53 9.46
N MET A 962 -7.41 31.10 8.44
CA MET A 962 -7.12 31.89 7.23
C MET A 962 -7.91 31.40 6.00
N ALA A 963 -8.61 30.28 6.08
CA ALA A 963 -9.36 29.70 4.96
C ALA A 963 -10.27 30.71 4.23
N TRP A 964 -10.90 31.62 4.97
CA TRP A 964 -11.78 32.67 4.44
C TRP A 964 -11.05 33.70 3.56
N GLN A 965 -9.74 33.86 3.71
CA GLN A 965 -8.94 34.81 2.94
C GLN A 965 -8.62 34.33 1.53
N SER A 966 -8.89 33.05 1.22
CA SER A 966 -8.41 32.41 -0.02
C SER A 966 -8.80 33.16 -1.31
N LEU A 967 -9.91 33.90 -1.33
CA LEU A 967 -10.35 34.69 -2.50
C LEU A 967 -10.38 36.20 -2.24
N VAL A 968 -9.95 36.66 -1.05
CA VAL A 968 -9.87 38.09 -0.76
C VAL A 968 -8.78 38.71 -1.64
N ASP A 969 -9.12 39.81 -2.31
CA ASP A 969 -8.25 40.50 -3.29
C ASP A 969 -7.79 39.63 -4.48
N CYS A 970 -8.42 38.46 -4.68
CA CYS A 970 -8.15 37.59 -5.83
C CYS A 970 -8.94 38.07 -7.06
N PRO A 971 -8.35 38.09 -8.28
CA PRO A 971 -9.10 38.39 -9.51
C PRO A 971 -10.25 37.40 -9.77
N ASN A 972 -10.13 36.16 -9.33
CA ASN A 972 -11.21 35.19 -9.37
C ASN A 972 -12.25 35.48 -8.27
N GLN A 973 -13.44 35.92 -8.67
CA GLN A 973 -14.59 36.12 -7.79
C GLN A 973 -15.77 35.21 -8.16
N SER A 974 -15.49 34.04 -8.73
CA SER A 974 -16.49 33.05 -9.13
C SER A 974 -17.36 32.62 -7.94
N LEU A 975 -18.68 32.57 -8.13
CA LEU A 975 -19.62 32.13 -7.10
C LEU A 975 -19.35 30.68 -6.65
N ARG A 976 -18.90 29.81 -7.56
CA ARG A 976 -18.51 28.43 -7.24
C ARG A 976 -17.24 28.37 -6.39
N ALA A 977 -16.26 29.24 -6.66
CA ALA A 977 -15.03 29.30 -5.88
C ALA A 977 -15.32 29.66 -4.42
N TRP A 978 -16.16 30.68 -4.20
CA TRP A 978 -16.64 31.05 -2.86
C TRP A 978 -17.43 29.93 -2.18
N TYR A 979 -18.27 29.21 -2.93
CA TYR A 979 -18.96 28.02 -2.43
C TYR A 979 -17.98 26.93 -1.97
N LEU A 980 -16.90 26.66 -2.71
CA LEU A 980 -15.89 25.65 -2.34
C LEU A 980 -15.11 26.04 -1.08
N VAL A 981 -14.85 27.33 -0.87
CA VAL A 981 -14.27 27.83 0.40
C VAL A 981 -15.23 27.55 1.56
N ASN A 982 -16.53 27.80 1.38
CA ASN A 982 -17.54 27.47 2.39
C ASN A 982 -17.62 25.95 2.65
N LEU A 983 -17.58 25.13 1.60
CA LEU A 983 -17.55 23.67 1.72
C LEU A 983 -16.34 23.18 2.52
N HIS A 984 -15.18 23.81 2.35
CA HIS A 984 -14.00 23.53 3.17
C HIS A 984 -14.20 23.92 4.63
N LEU A 985 -14.82 25.06 4.93
CA LEU A 985 -15.19 25.43 6.30
C LEU A 985 -16.18 24.41 6.89
N VAL A 986 -17.10 23.86 6.12
CA VAL A 986 -18.00 22.78 6.60
C VAL A 986 -17.20 21.55 7.00
N ARG A 987 -16.21 21.16 6.18
CA ARG A 987 -15.31 20.03 6.48
C ARG A 987 -14.55 20.22 7.78
N LEU A 988 -13.92 21.38 7.94
CA LEU A 988 -13.17 21.72 9.16
C LEU A 988 -14.08 21.67 10.39
N GLY A 989 -15.31 22.17 10.28
CA GLY A 989 -16.30 22.09 11.35
C GLY A 989 -16.70 20.65 11.71
N HIS A 990 -16.75 19.73 10.73
CA HIS A 990 -17.01 18.31 10.98
C HIS A 990 -15.82 17.62 11.65
N GLU A 991 -14.60 17.80 11.13
CA GLU A 991 -13.37 17.23 11.69
C GLU A 991 -13.15 17.67 13.15
N LEU A 992 -13.46 18.93 13.49
CA LEU A 992 -13.37 19.44 14.88
C LEU A 992 -14.32 18.73 15.85
N ARG A 993 -15.46 18.21 15.37
CA ARG A 993 -16.43 17.49 16.22
C ARG A 993 -16.01 16.07 16.56
N GLU A 994 -15.05 15.50 15.83
CA GLU A 994 -14.53 14.14 16.04
C GLU A 994 -13.32 14.11 17.01
N LEU A 995 -12.83 15.27 17.47
CA LEU A 995 -11.66 15.39 18.36
C LEU A 995 -12.05 15.34 19.85
N ASP A 996 -11.24 14.62 20.66
CA ASP A 996 -11.49 14.43 22.10
C ASP A 996 -11.04 15.63 22.97
N THR A 997 -11.72 15.80 24.10
CA THR A 997 -12.17 17.05 24.73
C THR A 997 -11.15 17.98 25.43
N ALA A 998 -9.83 17.78 25.29
CA ALA A 998 -8.82 18.60 25.99
C ALA A 998 -8.14 19.70 25.15
N ARG A 999 -8.13 19.60 23.80
CA ARG A 999 -7.59 20.64 22.90
C ARG A 999 -8.65 21.61 22.35
N ALA A 1000 -9.93 21.33 22.60
CA ALA A 1000 -11.03 21.75 21.73
C ALA A 1000 -11.49 23.22 21.85
N GLN A 1001 -11.13 23.97 22.90
CA GLN A 1001 -11.79 25.27 23.09
C GLN A 1001 -11.23 26.39 22.20
N LYS A 1002 -9.90 26.43 22.00
CA LYS A 1002 -9.25 27.43 21.13
C LYS A 1002 -9.60 27.18 19.66
N ASP A 1003 -9.49 25.93 19.22
CA ASP A 1003 -9.73 25.55 17.82
C ASP A 1003 -11.19 25.79 17.41
N VAL A 1004 -12.15 25.59 18.32
CA VAL A 1004 -13.56 25.94 18.11
C VAL A 1004 -13.76 27.47 18.01
N GLN A 1005 -13.08 28.28 18.83
CA GLN A 1005 -13.17 29.74 18.70
C GLN A 1005 -12.53 30.26 17.42
N ASP A 1006 -11.37 29.73 17.03
CA ASP A 1006 -10.67 30.09 15.79
C ASP A 1006 -11.54 29.73 14.56
N TYR A 1007 -12.19 28.56 14.58
CA TYR A 1007 -13.16 28.17 13.56
C TYR A 1007 -14.37 29.11 13.50
N LYS A 1008 -14.99 29.45 14.64
CA LYS A 1008 -16.14 30.38 14.68
C LYS A 1008 -15.75 31.76 14.14
N LEU A 1009 -14.54 32.21 14.43
CA LEU A 1009 -14.02 33.47 13.95
C LEU A 1009 -13.84 33.44 12.43
N ALA A 1010 -13.28 32.36 11.89
CA ALA A 1010 -13.13 32.15 10.45
C ALA A 1010 -14.48 32.14 9.71
N VAL A 1011 -15.50 31.47 10.25
CA VAL A 1011 -16.85 31.46 9.67
C VAL A 1011 -17.49 32.86 9.67
N LYS A 1012 -17.29 33.64 10.74
CA LYS A 1012 -17.75 35.04 10.79
C LYS A 1012 -17.02 35.92 9.79
N TYR A 1013 -15.70 35.81 9.71
CA TYR A 1013 -14.90 36.56 8.73
C TYR A 1013 -15.26 36.19 7.30
N PHE A 1014 -15.49 34.91 7.02
CA PHE A 1014 -16.01 34.45 5.74
C PHE A 1014 -17.33 35.14 5.39
N SER A 1015 -18.29 35.18 6.32
CA SER A 1015 -19.58 35.84 6.09
C SER A 1015 -19.45 37.33 5.75
N LEU A 1016 -18.45 38.02 6.31
CA LEU A 1016 -18.16 39.43 6.05
C LEU A 1016 -17.35 39.66 4.76
N ALA A 1017 -16.57 38.66 4.36
CA ALA A 1017 -15.75 38.69 3.15
C ALA A 1017 -16.55 38.38 1.87
N LEU A 1018 -17.77 37.84 2.00
CA LEU A 1018 -18.62 37.52 0.86
C LEU A 1018 -18.88 38.77 -0.01
N PRO A 1019 -18.69 38.67 -1.34
CA PRO A 1019 -18.96 39.78 -2.25
C PRO A 1019 -20.44 40.22 -2.27
N PRO A 1020 -20.75 41.45 -2.73
CA PRO A 1020 -22.13 41.92 -2.86
C PRO A 1020 -23.03 41.04 -3.74
N SER A 1021 -22.47 40.23 -4.64
CA SER A 1021 -23.20 39.25 -5.46
C SER A 1021 -23.86 38.14 -4.64
N PHE A 1022 -23.52 37.99 -3.35
CA PHE A 1022 -24.18 37.08 -2.41
C PHE A 1022 -25.35 37.72 -1.65
N ASP A 1023 -25.70 38.99 -1.87
CA ASP A 1023 -26.83 39.62 -1.17
C ASP A 1023 -28.20 39.11 -1.66
N ILE A 1024 -28.89 38.33 -0.82
CA ILE A 1024 -30.23 37.78 -1.09
C ILE A 1024 -31.32 38.86 -1.00
N CYS A 1025 -31.12 39.92 -0.21
CA CYS A 1025 -32.13 40.96 0.05
C CYS A 1025 -32.23 42.00 -1.07
N SER A 1026 -31.25 42.08 -1.97
CA SER A 1026 -31.17 43.05 -3.05
C SER A 1026 -32.18 42.88 -4.20
N GLY A 1027 -33.10 41.91 -4.11
CA GLY A 1027 -34.19 41.76 -5.09
C GLY A 1027 -33.74 41.25 -6.45
N LEU A 1028 -32.76 40.34 -6.50
CA LEU A 1028 -32.30 39.66 -7.72
C LEU A 1028 -33.41 38.78 -8.32
N THR A 1029 -34.32 39.40 -9.04
CA THR A 1029 -35.48 38.78 -9.68
C THR A 1029 -35.18 38.19 -11.05
N ASN A 1030 -33.92 38.15 -11.51
CA ASN A 1030 -33.61 37.69 -12.88
C ASN A 1030 -32.15 37.24 -13.09
N VAL A 1031 -31.69 36.21 -12.36
CA VAL A 1031 -30.35 35.63 -12.60
C VAL A 1031 -30.47 34.12 -12.77
N GLY A 1032 -29.81 33.57 -13.79
CA GLY A 1032 -29.96 32.20 -14.27
C GLY A 1032 -29.43 31.10 -13.35
N SER A 1033 -28.72 30.12 -13.92
CA SER A 1033 -28.17 28.94 -13.23
C SER A 1033 -27.30 29.26 -12.01
N ASP A 1034 -26.65 30.41 -12.00
CA ASP A 1034 -25.60 30.77 -11.04
C ASP A 1034 -26.14 31.15 -9.65
N PHE A 1035 -27.44 31.44 -9.55
CA PHE A 1035 -28.11 31.76 -8.28
C PHE A 1035 -28.11 30.56 -7.30
N GLY A 1036 -27.92 29.34 -7.80
CA GLY A 1036 -27.82 28.14 -6.96
C GLY A 1036 -26.64 28.16 -6.00
N TRP A 1037 -25.49 28.72 -6.39
CA TRP A 1037 -24.30 28.80 -5.54
C TRP A 1037 -24.48 29.77 -4.37
N VAL A 1038 -25.18 30.88 -4.59
CA VAL A 1038 -25.48 31.88 -3.55
C VAL A 1038 -26.37 31.25 -2.48
N ILE A 1039 -27.51 30.68 -2.88
CA ILE A 1039 -28.45 30.04 -1.94
C ILE A 1039 -27.76 28.87 -1.21
N SER A 1040 -26.98 28.05 -1.92
CA SER A 1040 -26.24 26.94 -1.30
C SER A 1040 -25.25 27.42 -0.25
N THR A 1041 -24.54 28.50 -0.53
CA THR A 1041 -23.55 29.08 0.39
C THR A 1041 -24.24 29.60 1.65
N HIS A 1042 -25.34 30.33 1.52
CA HIS A 1042 -26.09 30.83 2.68
C HIS A 1042 -26.65 29.71 3.54
N ILE A 1043 -27.30 28.71 2.93
CA ILE A 1043 -27.88 27.57 3.67
C ILE A 1043 -26.77 26.82 4.42
N MET A 1044 -25.67 26.45 3.75
CA MET A 1044 -24.56 25.74 4.39
C MET A 1044 -23.89 26.54 5.50
N LEU A 1045 -23.69 27.84 5.29
CA LEU A 1045 -23.07 28.73 6.27
C LEU A 1045 -23.89 28.78 7.58
N GLN A 1046 -25.20 28.92 7.45
CA GLN A 1046 -26.11 28.93 8.61
C GLN A 1046 -26.17 27.57 9.31
N SER A 1047 -26.18 26.46 8.56
CA SER A 1047 -26.11 25.11 9.14
C SER A 1047 -24.81 24.88 9.93
N CYS A 1048 -23.66 25.40 9.46
CA CYS A 1048 -22.37 25.29 10.16
C CYS A 1048 -22.32 26.09 11.47
N LEU A 1049 -22.80 27.33 11.46
CA LEU A 1049 -22.88 28.18 12.66
C LEU A 1049 -23.74 27.52 13.75
N LEU A 1050 -24.83 26.89 13.35
CA LEU A 1050 -25.74 26.21 14.26
C LEU A 1050 -25.15 24.91 14.83
N ALA A 1051 -24.47 24.12 14.02
CA ALA A 1051 -23.79 22.89 14.45
C ALA A 1051 -22.72 23.17 15.53
N THR A 1052 -21.98 24.26 15.35
CA THR A 1052 -20.93 24.68 16.29
C THR A 1052 -21.52 25.18 17.61
N THR A 1053 -22.63 25.91 17.55
CA THR A 1053 -23.36 26.37 18.75
C THR A 1053 -23.86 25.19 19.59
N ARG A 1054 -24.36 24.10 18.96
CA ARG A 1054 -24.74 22.87 19.68
C ARG A 1054 -23.56 22.12 20.29
N HIS A 1055 -22.39 22.14 19.65
CA HIS A 1055 -21.21 21.49 20.21
C HIS A 1055 -20.74 22.20 21.50
N GLU A 1056 -20.77 23.54 21.54
CA GLU A 1056 -20.52 24.31 22.75
C GLU A 1056 -21.53 23.98 23.87
N MET A 1057 -22.82 23.81 23.54
CA MET A 1057 -23.85 23.39 24.50
C MET A 1057 -23.51 22.03 25.15
N ALA A 1058 -23.08 21.05 24.36
CA ALA A 1058 -22.68 19.74 24.87
C ALA A 1058 -21.43 19.84 25.77
N MET A 1059 -20.48 20.73 25.45
CA MET A 1059 -19.28 20.95 26.26
C MET A 1059 -19.59 21.66 27.59
N GLU A 1060 -20.49 22.64 27.60
CA GLU A 1060 -20.88 23.37 28.82
C GLU A 1060 -21.76 22.54 29.76
N ILE A 1061 -22.64 21.70 29.22
CA ILE A 1061 -23.45 20.74 29.99
C ILE A 1061 -22.57 19.67 30.65
N ASN A 1062 -21.51 19.21 29.95
CA ASN A 1062 -20.61 18.18 30.45
C ASN A 1062 -19.44 18.72 31.30
N SER A 1063 -19.38 20.03 31.56
CA SER A 1063 -18.32 20.65 32.36
C SER A 1063 -18.58 20.49 33.86
N PRO A 1064 -17.63 19.95 34.67
CA PRO A 1064 -17.81 19.71 36.10
C PRO A 1064 -17.93 20.99 36.95
N ALA A 1065 -17.72 22.18 36.37
CA ALA A 1065 -17.73 23.47 37.07
C ALA A 1065 -19.00 24.30 36.82
N SER A 1066 -19.97 23.82 36.03
CA SER A 1066 -21.09 24.65 35.61
C SER A 1066 -22.32 24.50 36.52
N ASN A 1067 -22.84 25.63 37.02
CA ASN A 1067 -24.25 25.77 37.39
C ASN A 1067 -25.14 25.77 36.12
N ALA A 1068 -24.92 24.84 35.18
CA ALA A 1068 -25.53 24.81 33.83
C ALA A 1068 -26.99 24.32 33.82
N SER A 1069 -27.79 24.84 34.75
CA SER A 1069 -29.23 24.58 34.83
C SER A 1069 -30.01 25.88 35.05
N SER A 1070 -29.53 27.00 34.49
CA SER A 1070 -30.29 28.25 34.43
C SER A 1070 -31.23 28.20 33.21
N PRO A 1071 -32.57 28.23 33.41
CA PRO A 1071 -33.53 28.24 32.31
C PRO A 1071 -33.28 29.37 31.30
N ALA A 1072 -32.77 30.52 31.76
CA ALA A 1072 -32.49 31.69 30.93
C ALA A 1072 -31.34 31.48 29.93
N MET A 1073 -30.35 30.64 30.25
CA MET A 1073 -29.25 30.33 29.34
C MET A 1073 -29.71 29.36 28.24
N ILE A 1074 -30.48 28.34 28.61
CA ILE A 1074 -31.12 27.40 27.68
C ILE A 1074 -32.07 28.15 26.74
N GLU A 1075 -32.83 29.12 27.25
CA GLU A 1075 -33.74 29.96 26.47
C GLU A 1075 -32.98 30.87 25.48
N LYS A 1076 -31.91 31.55 25.92
CA LYS A 1076 -31.06 32.39 25.05
C LYS A 1076 -30.37 31.59 23.93
N LEU A 1077 -29.98 30.34 24.20
CA LEU A 1077 -29.39 29.42 23.23
C LEU A 1077 -30.42 28.87 22.24
N ARG A 1078 -31.64 28.57 22.72
CA ARG A 1078 -32.78 28.19 21.87
C ARG A 1078 -33.14 29.32 20.91
N ASP A 1079 -33.21 30.56 21.39
CA ASP A 1079 -33.48 31.74 20.58
C ASP A 1079 -32.41 31.98 19.49
N SER A 1080 -31.12 31.71 19.78
CA SER A 1080 -30.07 31.75 18.76
C SER A 1080 -30.37 30.76 17.63
N GLY A 1081 -30.69 29.50 17.96
CA GLY A 1081 -30.94 28.47 16.96
C GLY A 1081 -32.12 28.76 16.02
N HIS A 1082 -33.16 29.42 16.52
CA HIS A 1082 -34.26 29.91 15.69
C HIS A 1082 -33.82 30.99 14.71
N SER A 1083 -32.89 31.88 15.09
CA SER A 1083 -32.35 32.92 14.20
C SER A 1083 -31.66 32.33 12.97
N GLN A 1084 -30.81 31.31 13.13
CA GLN A 1084 -30.14 30.68 11.99
C GLN A 1084 -31.13 29.91 11.09
N THR A 1085 -32.11 29.21 11.69
CA THR A 1085 -33.17 28.55 10.91
C THR A 1085 -33.99 29.57 10.12
N ASN A 1086 -34.29 30.75 10.66
CA ASN A 1086 -35.02 31.81 9.95
C ASN A 1086 -34.25 32.34 8.73
N GLU A 1087 -32.92 32.47 8.82
CA GLU A 1087 -32.08 32.86 7.68
C GLU A 1087 -32.12 31.82 6.55
N ILE A 1088 -32.10 30.53 6.89
CA ILE A 1088 -32.27 29.43 5.91
C ILE A 1088 -33.65 29.51 5.25
N LEU A 1089 -34.70 29.72 6.04
CA LEU A 1089 -36.07 29.87 5.52
C LEU A 1089 -36.21 31.10 4.63
N SER A 1090 -35.51 32.21 4.95
CA SER A 1090 -35.41 33.40 4.10
C SER A 1090 -34.75 33.08 2.76
N ALA A 1091 -33.63 32.35 2.77
CA ALA A 1091 -32.97 31.88 1.56
C ALA A 1091 -33.88 30.95 0.73
N ILE A 1092 -34.65 30.06 1.37
CA ILE A 1092 -35.63 29.19 0.69
C ILE A 1092 -36.74 30.02 0.03
N ARG A 1093 -37.24 31.08 0.69
CA ARG A 1093 -38.27 31.97 0.12
C ARG A 1093 -37.75 32.74 -1.10
N ALA A 1094 -36.47 33.13 -1.08
CA ALA A 1094 -35.81 33.77 -2.21
C ALA A 1094 -35.47 32.79 -3.34
N TRP A 1095 -35.47 31.47 -3.09
CA TRP A 1095 -35.06 30.48 -4.07
C TRP A 1095 -36.16 30.20 -5.11
N SER A 1096 -35.84 30.49 -6.38
CA SER A 1096 -36.73 30.20 -7.50
C SER A 1096 -37.19 28.73 -7.52
N PRO A 1097 -38.51 28.46 -7.54
CA PRO A 1097 -39.07 27.12 -7.69
C PRO A 1097 -38.51 26.31 -8.88
N LYS A 1098 -38.14 27.01 -9.96
CA LYS A 1098 -37.72 26.40 -11.23
C LYS A 1098 -36.30 25.83 -11.15
N SER A 1099 -35.40 26.44 -10.38
CA SER A 1099 -34.01 26.01 -10.23
C SER A 1099 -33.75 25.20 -8.95
N MET A 1100 -34.69 25.25 -8.01
CA MET A 1100 -34.64 24.54 -6.73
C MET A 1100 -34.22 23.06 -6.82
N PRO A 1101 -34.81 22.21 -7.67
CA PRO A 1101 -34.50 20.80 -7.66
C PRO A 1101 -33.15 20.43 -8.29
N PHE A 1102 -32.37 21.38 -8.81
CA PHE A 1102 -31.15 21.02 -9.56
C PHE A 1102 -29.95 20.69 -8.66
N SER A 1103 -29.94 21.07 -7.38
CA SER A 1103 -28.85 20.71 -6.46
C SER A 1103 -29.33 19.68 -5.41
N PRO A 1104 -29.23 18.36 -5.70
CA PRO A 1104 -29.84 17.33 -4.85
C PRO A 1104 -29.25 17.28 -3.43
N PHE A 1105 -27.96 17.58 -3.28
CA PHE A 1105 -27.26 17.46 -1.99
C PHE A 1105 -27.54 18.62 -1.03
N LEU A 1106 -27.97 19.79 -1.56
CA LEU A 1106 -28.34 20.92 -0.72
C LEU A 1106 -29.57 20.62 0.14
N ALA A 1107 -30.44 19.72 -0.31
CA ALA A 1107 -31.59 19.27 0.46
C ALA A 1107 -31.20 18.68 1.84
N CYS A 1108 -30.01 18.09 1.95
CA CYS A 1108 -29.49 17.60 3.24
C CYS A 1108 -29.19 18.76 4.21
N ALA A 1109 -28.65 19.88 3.71
CA ALA A 1109 -28.37 21.07 4.53
C ALA A 1109 -29.66 21.77 5.00
N ILE A 1110 -30.75 21.68 4.24
CA ILE A 1110 -32.08 22.19 4.64
C ILE A 1110 -32.61 21.46 5.88
N VAL A 1111 -32.39 20.14 5.98
CA VAL A 1111 -32.73 19.35 7.18
C VAL A 1111 -31.81 19.70 8.35
N GLY A 1112 -30.52 19.90 8.05
CA GLY A 1112 -29.49 20.27 9.00
C GLY A 1112 -29.00 19.10 9.87
N PRO A 1113 -27.80 19.22 10.47
CA PRO A 1113 -27.24 18.16 11.30
C PRO A 1113 -28.16 17.85 12.49
N HIS A 1114 -28.38 16.56 12.75
CA HIS A 1114 -29.35 16.02 13.71
C HIS A 1114 -30.78 16.53 13.54
N ALA A 1115 -31.17 16.87 12.31
CA ALA A 1115 -32.48 17.43 11.98
C ALA A 1115 -32.83 18.70 12.79
N ILE A 1116 -31.83 19.49 13.18
CA ILE A 1116 -32.03 20.66 14.05
C ILE A 1116 -32.97 21.71 13.43
N HIS A 1117 -32.96 21.89 12.11
CA HIS A 1117 -33.85 22.86 11.48
C HIS A 1117 -35.31 22.39 11.56
N VAL A 1118 -35.55 21.07 11.49
CA VAL A 1118 -36.86 20.45 11.68
C VAL A 1118 -37.36 20.70 13.11
N GLU A 1119 -36.51 20.46 14.11
CA GLU A 1119 -36.82 20.70 15.52
C GLU A 1119 -37.20 22.17 15.80
N ASN A 1120 -36.45 23.11 15.22
CA ASN A 1120 -36.71 24.55 15.37
C ASN A 1120 -38.01 24.99 14.68
N CYS A 1121 -38.35 24.43 13.52
CA CYS A 1121 -39.63 24.72 12.87
C CYS A 1121 -40.82 24.18 13.69
N LEU A 1122 -40.69 22.98 14.29
CA LEU A 1122 -41.77 22.35 15.06
C LEU A 1122 -41.99 22.99 16.44
N SER A 1123 -40.92 23.50 17.07
CA SER A 1123 -41.00 24.05 18.44
C SER A 1123 -41.50 25.49 18.51
N GLY A 1124 -41.39 26.28 17.43
CA GLY A 1124 -41.80 27.69 17.37
C GLY A 1124 -40.91 28.62 18.21
N SER A 1125 -40.75 29.88 17.77
CA SER A 1125 -40.04 30.89 18.57
C SER A 1125 -40.92 31.38 19.73
N SER A 1126 -40.29 31.75 20.85
CA SER A 1126 -40.94 32.36 22.03
C SER A 1126 -41.74 33.64 21.70
N GLN A 1127 -41.47 34.27 20.56
CA GLN A 1127 -42.05 35.55 20.14
C GLN A 1127 -43.24 35.44 19.17
N ASN A 1128 -43.52 34.28 18.53
CA ASN A 1128 -44.64 34.18 17.57
C ASN A 1128 -45.16 32.73 17.33
N PRO A 1129 -45.98 32.18 18.25
CA PRO A 1129 -46.38 30.76 18.23
C PRO A 1129 -47.30 30.34 17.06
N ASN A 1130 -47.90 31.27 16.32
CA ASN A 1130 -48.78 30.98 15.17
C ASN A 1130 -48.05 30.75 13.83
N THR A 1131 -46.72 30.93 13.77
CA THR A 1131 -45.92 30.83 12.52
C THR A 1131 -45.20 29.49 12.33
N SER A 1132 -45.13 28.65 13.36
CA SER A 1132 -44.33 27.40 13.38
C SER A 1132 -44.80 26.34 12.37
N ASN A 1133 -46.11 26.23 12.15
CA ASN A 1133 -46.66 25.24 11.22
C ASN A 1133 -46.42 25.61 9.74
N ASP A 1134 -46.40 26.91 9.42
CA ASP A 1134 -46.22 27.40 8.05
C ASP A 1134 -44.77 27.21 7.58
N ASP A 1135 -43.79 27.47 8.45
CA ASP A 1135 -42.37 27.30 8.13
C ASP A 1135 -41.98 25.81 7.97
N PHE A 1136 -42.55 24.93 8.80
CA PHE A 1136 -42.38 23.48 8.67
C PHE A 1136 -42.96 22.95 7.35
N GLU A 1137 -44.17 23.40 6.97
CA GLU A 1137 -44.77 23.02 5.69
C GLU A 1137 -44.00 23.60 4.49
N MET A 1138 -43.43 24.81 4.60
CA MET A 1138 -42.54 25.37 3.58
C MET A 1138 -41.29 24.51 3.35
N MET A 1139 -40.64 24.07 4.42
CA MET A 1139 -39.49 23.15 4.36
C MET A 1139 -39.88 21.83 3.68
N LYS A 1140 -41.01 21.22 4.09
CA LYS A 1140 -41.52 20.00 3.46
C LYS A 1140 -41.84 20.19 1.98
N LEU A 1141 -42.39 21.34 1.59
CA LEU A 1141 -42.69 21.64 0.19
C LEU A 1141 -41.40 21.76 -0.64
N CYS A 1142 -40.34 22.35 -0.07
CA CYS A 1142 -39.02 22.40 -0.68
C CYS A 1142 -38.44 20.99 -0.90
N LEU A 1143 -38.47 20.13 0.13
CA LEU A 1143 -37.99 18.75 0.02
C LEU A 1143 -38.83 17.91 -0.96
N LYS A 1144 -40.16 18.09 -0.99
CA LYS A 1144 -41.04 17.47 -2.00
C LYS A 1144 -40.65 17.82 -3.42
N ARG A 1145 -40.20 19.05 -3.68
CA ARG A 1145 -39.71 19.43 -5.02
C ARG A 1145 -38.41 18.72 -5.39
N HIS A 1146 -37.53 18.46 -4.44
CA HIS A 1146 -36.34 17.63 -4.68
C HIS A 1146 -36.73 16.16 -4.92
N ALA A 1147 -37.67 15.63 -4.13
CA ALA A 1147 -38.20 14.27 -4.25
C ALA A 1147 -38.81 13.97 -5.62
N TRP A 1148 -39.33 14.97 -6.33
CA TRP A 1148 -39.84 14.80 -7.69
C TRP A 1148 -38.80 14.30 -8.70
N TYR A 1149 -37.51 14.54 -8.44
CA TYR A 1149 -36.44 14.19 -9.35
C TYR A 1149 -35.39 13.28 -8.70
N TRP A 1150 -35.24 13.29 -7.37
CA TRP A 1150 -34.18 12.58 -6.66
C TRP A 1150 -34.74 11.74 -5.52
N GLU A 1151 -34.37 10.46 -5.46
CA GLU A 1151 -34.77 9.55 -4.37
C GLU A 1151 -34.18 10.01 -3.03
N LEU A 1152 -33.05 10.75 -3.05
CA LEU A 1152 -32.53 11.44 -1.87
C LEU A 1152 -33.57 12.39 -1.24
N GLY A 1153 -34.41 13.06 -2.03
CA GLY A 1153 -35.48 13.91 -1.51
C GLY A 1153 -36.57 13.12 -0.78
N GLU A 1154 -36.91 11.92 -1.26
CA GLU A 1154 -37.85 11.01 -0.59
C GLU A 1154 -37.26 10.52 0.74
N LEU A 1155 -35.99 10.10 0.73
CA LEU A 1155 -35.26 9.71 1.94
C LEU A 1155 -35.27 10.83 3.00
N LEU A 1156 -35.05 12.09 2.59
CA LEU A 1156 -35.07 13.23 3.50
C LEU A 1156 -36.47 13.52 4.04
N LEU A 1157 -37.53 13.35 3.23
CA LEU A 1157 -38.90 13.48 3.70
C LEU A 1157 -39.25 12.41 4.74
N ASP A 1158 -38.77 11.18 4.57
CA ASP A 1158 -38.94 10.11 5.57
C ASP A 1158 -38.25 10.48 6.89
N ILE A 1159 -37.02 11.01 6.83
CA ILE A 1159 -36.30 11.48 8.02
C ILE A 1159 -37.07 12.60 8.72
N VAL A 1160 -37.56 13.61 7.97
CA VAL A 1160 -38.39 14.71 8.52
C VAL A 1160 -39.67 14.16 9.16
N GLN A 1161 -40.30 13.17 8.54
CA GLN A 1161 -41.52 12.55 9.04
C GLN A 1161 -41.26 11.76 10.33
N ILE A 1162 -40.14 11.04 10.43
CA ILE A 1162 -39.71 10.35 11.65
C ILE A 1162 -39.48 11.37 12.78
N CYS A 1163 -38.79 12.48 12.48
CA CYS A 1163 -38.46 13.52 13.46
C CYS A 1163 -39.70 14.31 13.93
N SER A 1164 -40.74 14.46 13.10
CA SER A 1164 -41.95 15.21 13.46
C SER A 1164 -42.96 14.44 14.31
N LYS A 1165 -42.93 13.10 14.28
CA LYS A 1165 -43.91 12.25 14.98
C LYS A 1165 -43.54 11.89 16.40
N ARG A 1166 -42.28 11.99 16.79
CA ARG A 1166 -41.78 11.47 18.07
C ARG A 1166 -40.81 12.44 18.71
N ARG A 1167 -40.89 12.60 20.04
CA ARG A 1167 -39.88 13.37 20.77
C ARG A 1167 -38.55 12.62 20.74
N VAL A 1168 -37.46 13.36 20.79
CA VAL A 1168 -36.08 12.83 20.87
C VAL A 1168 -35.91 11.77 21.99
N SER A 1169 -36.69 11.85 23.07
CA SER A 1169 -36.72 10.87 24.17
C SER A 1169 -37.33 9.50 23.82
N GLU A 1170 -37.94 9.34 22.65
CA GLU A 1170 -38.66 8.12 22.24
C GLU A 1170 -37.90 7.31 21.16
N LEU A 1171 -36.63 7.65 20.85
CA LEU A 1171 -35.82 7.00 19.81
C LEU A 1171 -35.66 5.48 20.00
N ALA A 1172 -35.77 4.98 21.23
CA ALA A 1172 -35.74 3.54 21.52
C ALA A 1172 -36.92 2.76 20.89
N THR A 1173 -38.03 3.45 20.57
CA THR A 1173 -39.28 2.85 20.06
C THR A 1173 -39.38 2.81 18.53
N LEU A 1174 -38.32 3.21 17.81
CA LEU A 1174 -38.30 3.19 16.35
C LEU A 1174 -38.36 1.75 15.80
N SER A 1175 -39.14 1.56 14.74
CA SER A 1175 -39.19 0.32 13.97
C SER A 1175 -37.86 0.03 13.28
N VAL A 1176 -37.65 -1.22 12.86
CA VAL A 1176 -36.45 -1.62 12.11
C VAL A 1176 -36.27 -0.79 10.85
N THR A 1177 -37.34 -0.56 10.09
CA THR A 1177 -37.32 0.26 8.88
C THR A 1177 -36.92 1.71 9.15
N GLU A 1178 -37.47 2.33 10.19
CA GLU A 1178 -37.10 3.71 10.58
C GLU A 1178 -35.62 3.81 10.99
N LYS A 1179 -35.10 2.80 11.71
CA LYS A 1179 -33.68 2.74 12.09
C LYS A 1179 -32.77 2.60 10.86
N GLU A 1180 -33.14 1.76 9.89
CA GLU A 1180 -32.39 1.60 8.65
C GLU A 1180 -32.41 2.88 7.80
N THR A 1181 -33.54 3.60 7.75
CA THR A 1181 -33.63 4.92 7.10
C THR A 1181 -32.65 5.92 7.71
N LEU A 1182 -32.59 6.02 9.04
CA LEU A 1182 -31.68 6.93 9.74
C LEU A 1182 -30.19 6.53 9.58
N LYS A 1183 -29.88 5.23 9.51
CA LYS A 1183 -28.51 4.73 9.31
C LYS A 1183 -27.92 5.07 7.93
N ARG A 1184 -28.76 5.36 6.92
CA ARG A 1184 -28.26 5.76 5.60
C ARG A 1184 -27.62 7.15 5.62
N VAL A 1185 -28.07 8.02 6.53
CA VAL A 1185 -27.58 9.40 6.68
C VAL A 1185 -27.44 9.76 8.17
N PRO A 1186 -26.50 9.13 8.90
CA PRO A 1186 -26.36 9.28 10.35
C PRO A 1186 -26.17 10.72 10.81
N LEU A 1187 -25.58 11.60 9.99
CA LEU A 1187 -25.45 13.03 10.31
C LEU A 1187 -26.79 13.72 10.57
N LEU A 1188 -27.85 13.29 9.87
CA LEU A 1188 -29.19 13.88 9.97
C LEU A 1188 -30.06 13.16 11.00
N ALA A 1189 -29.56 12.10 11.63
CA ALA A 1189 -30.30 11.38 12.65
C ALA A 1189 -30.47 12.25 13.91
N PRO A 1190 -31.68 12.38 14.47
CA PRO A 1190 -31.92 13.18 15.66
C PRO A 1190 -31.07 12.67 16.84
N SER A 1191 -30.32 13.56 17.48
CA SER A 1191 -29.50 13.24 18.65
C SER A 1191 -30.35 13.28 19.93
N PRO A 1192 -30.21 12.34 20.87
CA PRO A 1192 -30.60 12.60 22.25
C PRO A 1192 -29.83 13.84 22.72
N ILE A 1193 -30.55 14.84 23.25
CA ILE A 1193 -29.90 15.96 23.95
C ILE A 1193 -29.10 15.30 25.09
N PRO A 1194 -27.79 15.59 25.25
CA PRO A 1194 -27.06 15.10 26.41
C PRO A 1194 -27.75 15.67 27.66
N GLY A 1195 -28.42 14.80 28.43
CA GLY A 1195 -29.22 15.18 29.60
C GLY A 1195 -30.66 14.62 29.67
N GLY A 1196 -31.03 13.62 28.87
CA GLY A 1196 -32.32 12.92 28.95
C GLY A 1196 -32.19 11.41 28.82
#